data_AF-R5KVA0-F1
#
_entry.id   AF-R5KVA0-F1
#
_cell.length_a   1.000
_cell.length_b   1.000
_cell.length_c   1.000
_cell.angle_alpha   90.00
_cell.angle_beta   90.00
_cell.angle_gamma   90.00
#
_symmetry.space_group_name_H-M   'P 1'
#
loop_
_entity.id
_entity.type
_entity.pdbx_description
1 polymer ?
#
loop_
_entity_poly.entity_id
_entity_poly.type
_entity_poly.pdbx_seq_one_letter_code
_entity_poly.pdbx_strand_id
1 'polypeptide(L)'
;MGGKPVAFAAPRSAKPLVPVFGADKFRDARYIAPRNESIDPSVTIGPTTSWGVINGPDNSEWLFKQSNTIEGFSSIRTSEITIYNNDYQEVGTFTINIPAERRVNDIQVFGTVTNRFFDLDANTYELTVYLHEIGADYSQIGTIDVYSITDGTLVTSYPASNALYYSTTENFTTYQRYIFVNEELQDDGYYLNASVYAPASYASDTPVLEHTFKIPSDNLQYSDGPYLNYYNIDGEPYFVVSQYEKPYVSDYDENWNPIATEDNNYLITVYDRNFDQVSQLKLPVEQQDGALYTFYTFGFFSYNDLCRGDYTGDDQFNFIVTRYDYTVGNDEDYKYDILVYDESGKLVNTIGSDLTTWMQLSDIDGQPRQYALVHIDDASESIQMVNVPSCETVVTFPGVLNGDLLSTNLDRYPKGDSYQYVIALGNGYDDGNGNTITKIGWYNPDLTLDHFANINLGSNGIFAQHYFVTGSLNPYLFNTDDQHEYILIGTFENAAGSNDNILCIANDNGELKYQFAGDDTKGAYNFGYLSGATTDNPKLLVGFMNDESEFTLDAYNLPFSMFAGGSGQEDDPYIIETPGDLNQMRKSPSAYYALANDLDMSKFYGKFKPVDAFSGGFDGCGNSIDNLVIDGSQSSTGMFGNATECGEIKDVTFNSPVIDVESNSFYAGVVAGMLSGEAAAISNVQVNNALITGDKTYSGYIGGLVGQITSNSSVSLCKVNNITINAPEAKGVGGLAGDSRTGTSFTASSASGSITAASNIGGIVGSAGNDVTVTNCHADMTLKGKNTIGGIAGESSRGLISNNYSRGSITATEADRWSGNYNVGGIIGDLGTDWSGSTTIVATGNLAAIESVTLPENAEAKAVHRVVGRSIADEEWMEGEEPRTEVGLANNYAVAEMTINGATTTSQDATTVEGADVAGADLSDDFFTGKLGFAYGTTAEEPWKATETAFPILFFENVATDITLDKTTAEMVADDEISLTATVEGSSAERVEFTSSNPAVAQIVSVEAKGNTAVAVIRCMAEGTATITASIDGLSATCQITATSTGIEDVTATRDTGIHVAGGVVTADNAVRIEVFGINGNKVASAGGSRAEVGSLPAGVYVVVATDAAGKRSTVKVVLR
;
A
#
# COMPACT_ATOMS: atom_id res chain seq x y z
N MET A 1 4.28 -0.60 13.23
CA MET A 1 5.28 -0.50 12.15
C MET A 1 6.66 -0.65 12.77
N GLY A 2 7.40 -1.72 12.43
CA GLY A 2 8.71 -2.01 13.00
C GLY A 2 9.76 -1.01 12.50
N GLY A 3 10.50 -0.40 13.41
CA GLY A 3 11.57 0.52 13.07
C GLY A 3 12.73 -0.22 12.37
N LYS A 4 13.25 0.36 11.29
CA LYS A 4 14.52 -0.09 10.69
C LYS A 4 15.63 -0.01 11.75
N PRO A 5 16.43 -1.06 11.98
CA PRO A 5 17.60 -0.97 12.83
C PRO A 5 18.64 -0.05 12.19
N VAL A 6 19.19 0.88 12.97
CA VAL A 6 20.33 1.71 12.56
C VAL A 6 21.58 1.00 13.09
N ALA A 7 22.26 0.27 12.21
CA ALA A 7 23.43 -0.53 12.53
C ALA A 7 24.71 0.33 12.65
N PHE A 8 25.61 -0.07 13.55
CA PHE A 8 26.95 0.48 13.68
C PHE A 8 27.83 0.07 12.48
N ALA A 9 28.32 1.03 11.70
CA ALA A 9 29.57 0.89 10.97
C ALA A 9 30.64 1.73 11.69
N ALA A 10 31.79 1.12 12.01
CA ALA A 10 32.91 1.84 12.59
C ALA A 10 33.55 2.78 11.55
N PRO A 11 33.95 4.02 11.90
CA PRO A 11 34.87 4.78 11.07
C PRO A 11 36.30 4.30 11.35
N ARG A 12 36.67 3.10 10.89
CA ARG A 12 38.09 2.73 10.69
C ARG A 12 38.26 1.85 9.45
N SER A 13 38.87 2.47 8.44
CA SER A 13 39.51 1.88 7.25
C SER A 13 38.70 0.87 6.45
N ALA A 14 37.46 1.20 6.08
CA ALA A 14 37.06 0.86 4.72
C ALA A 14 37.80 1.84 3.81
N LYS A 15 38.85 1.37 3.11
CA LYS A 15 39.10 1.97 1.80
C LYS A 15 37.75 1.89 1.08
N PRO A 16 37.20 3.00 0.54
CA PRO A 16 36.05 2.86 -0.32
C PRO A 16 36.51 1.95 -1.46
N LEU A 17 35.96 0.73 -1.53
CA LEU A 17 36.05 -0.11 -2.71
C LEU A 17 35.19 0.55 -3.79
N VAL A 18 35.67 1.68 -4.28
CA VAL A 18 35.31 2.20 -5.59
C VAL A 18 36.23 1.46 -6.56
N PRO A 19 35.72 0.68 -7.51
CA PRO A 19 36.53 0.16 -8.59
C PRO A 19 37.08 1.34 -9.40
N VAL A 20 38.37 1.65 -9.22
CA VAL A 20 39.09 2.65 -10.01
C VAL A 20 39.52 2.01 -11.33
N PHE A 21 38.90 2.39 -12.44
CA PHE A 21 39.48 2.23 -13.77
C PHE A 21 39.71 3.62 -14.37
N GLY A 22 40.99 3.98 -14.55
CA GLY A 22 41.40 5.28 -15.08
C GLY A 22 41.40 5.32 -16.61
N ALA A 23 41.15 6.51 -17.18
CA ALA A 23 41.34 6.80 -18.59
C ALA A 23 41.97 8.19 -18.80
N ASP A 24 43.01 8.25 -19.63
CA ASP A 24 43.72 9.47 -20.03
C ASP A 24 43.30 9.87 -21.46
N LYS A 25 42.76 11.10 -21.60
CA LYS A 25 42.80 12.05 -22.77
C LYS A 25 41.81 11.92 -23.97
N PHE A 26 40.82 12.84 -23.94
CA PHE A 26 40.31 13.76 -25.00
C PHE A 26 40.32 13.37 -26.50
N ARG A 27 39.14 13.30 -27.15
CA ARG A 27 38.43 14.40 -27.87
C ARG A 27 37.51 13.91 -29.02
N ASP A 28 36.25 14.38 -28.94
CA ASP A 28 35.38 14.93 -30.00
C ASP A 28 34.50 14.02 -30.91
N ALA A 29 33.20 14.13 -30.63
CA ALA A 29 32.05 14.36 -31.52
C ALA A 29 31.45 13.26 -32.42
N ARG A 30 30.20 12.96 -32.01
CA ARG A 30 28.97 12.70 -32.79
C ARG A 30 28.80 11.29 -33.34
N TYR A 31 27.75 10.59 -32.89
CA TYR A 31 26.67 10.14 -33.78
C TYR A 31 25.39 9.74 -33.02
N ILE A 32 24.27 9.92 -33.72
CA ILE A 32 22.88 9.97 -33.25
C ILE A 32 22.24 8.57 -33.31
N ALA A 33 21.58 8.15 -32.22
CA ALA A 33 20.56 7.10 -32.15
C ALA A 33 19.41 7.57 -31.22
N PRO A 34 18.33 6.78 -31.02
CA PRO A 34 16.91 7.19 -31.10
C PRO A 34 16.51 8.33 -30.14
N ARG A 35 15.38 9.01 -30.38
CA ARG A 35 14.91 10.13 -29.55
C ARG A 35 14.71 9.71 -28.09
N ASN A 36 15.72 9.97 -27.26
CA ASN A 36 15.64 9.96 -25.81
C ASN A 36 14.80 11.14 -25.33
N GLU A 37 14.03 10.94 -24.27
CA GLU A 37 13.42 12.05 -23.54
C GLU A 37 14.48 12.69 -22.64
N SER A 38 14.58 14.02 -22.69
CA SER A 38 15.50 14.79 -21.86
C SER A 38 14.72 15.48 -20.76
N ILE A 39 15.11 15.27 -19.52
CA ILE A 39 14.57 15.97 -18.35
C ILE A 39 15.67 16.82 -17.73
N ASP A 40 15.34 18.07 -17.39
CA ASP A 40 16.27 18.95 -16.68
C ASP A 40 16.25 18.60 -15.18
N PRO A 41 17.41 18.61 -14.49
CA PRO A 41 17.44 18.42 -13.05
C PRO A 41 16.71 19.55 -12.33
N SER A 42 16.02 19.22 -11.23
CA SER A 42 15.40 20.22 -10.34
C SER A 42 16.46 21.07 -9.65
N VAL A 43 17.61 20.47 -9.32
CA VAL A 43 18.81 21.16 -8.85
C VAL A 43 20.08 20.39 -9.25
N THR A 44 21.16 21.13 -9.50
CA THR A 44 22.50 20.57 -9.65
C THR A 44 23.38 21.04 -8.48
N ILE A 45 24.04 20.11 -7.80
CA ILE A 45 24.84 20.34 -6.60
C ILE A 45 26.29 19.93 -6.87
N GLY A 46 27.22 20.88 -6.75
CA GLY A 46 28.64 20.65 -6.99
C GLY A 46 29.24 21.66 -7.98
N PRO A 47 30.51 21.47 -8.40
CA PRO A 47 31.41 20.39 -7.99
C PRO A 47 31.76 20.44 -6.50
N THR A 48 32.01 19.28 -5.89
CA THR A 48 32.37 19.15 -4.47
C THR A 48 33.30 17.97 -4.23
N THR A 49 34.18 18.05 -3.23
CA THR A 49 35.10 16.93 -2.91
C THR A 49 34.42 15.77 -2.19
N SER A 50 33.30 16.04 -1.51
CA SER A 50 32.51 15.04 -0.80
C SER A 50 31.05 15.48 -0.74
N TRP A 51 30.16 14.52 -0.60
CA TRP A 51 28.72 14.69 -0.42
C TRP A 51 28.17 13.47 0.34
N GLY A 52 26.96 13.59 0.86
CA GLY A 52 26.26 12.45 1.44
C GLY A 52 24.84 12.79 1.84
N VAL A 53 24.13 11.79 2.34
CA VAL A 53 22.77 11.93 2.90
C VAL A 53 22.81 11.88 4.43
N ILE A 54 21.91 12.60 5.06
CA ILE A 54 21.68 12.62 6.52
C ILE A 54 20.19 12.64 6.79
N ASN A 55 19.77 12.29 8.01
CA ASN A 55 18.36 12.39 8.37
C ASN A 55 18.03 13.82 8.79
N GLY A 56 16.93 14.37 8.27
CA GLY A 56 16.29 15.58 8.78
C GLY A 56 15.62 15.34 10.13
N PRO A 57 15.11 16.41 10.79
CA PRO A 57 14.47 16.31 12.11
C PRO A 57 13.20 15.44 12.15
N ASP A 58 12.59 15.20 11.00
CA ASP A 58 11.40 14.39 10.78
C ASP A 58 11.72 13.01 10.16
N ASN A 59 13.00 12.61 10.16
CA ASN A 59 13.54 11.44 9.47
C ASN A 59 13.41 11.48 7.93
N SER A 60 13.07 12.62 7.33
CA SER A 60 13.21 12.80 5.88
C SER A 60 14.68 12.78 5.49
N GLU A 61 14.99 12.37 4.26
CA GLU A 61 16.38 12.38 3.80
C GLU A 61 16.82 13.77 3.35
N TRP A 62 17.90 14.27 3.92
CA TRP A 62 18.55 15.54 3.61
C TRP A 62 19.92 15.27 2.99
N LEU A 63 20.47 16.26 2.28
CA LEU A 63 21.75 16.14 1.58
C LEU A 63 22.77 17.12 2.16
N PHE A 64 24.05 16.76 2.16
CA PHE A 64 25.13 17.71 2.34
C PHE A 64 26.14 17.65 1.19
N LYS A 65 26.81 18.78 0.93
CA LYS A 65 28.08 18.82 0.21
C LYS A 65 29.17 19.36 1.13
N GLN A 66 30.39 18.88 0.94
CA GLN A 66 31.55 19.24 1.74
C GLN A 66 32.80 19.45 0.87
N SER A 67 33.46 20.59 1.08
CA SER A 67 34.73 20.93 0.43
C SER A 67 35.83 21.19 1.46
N ASN A 68 36.88 20.37 1.42
CA ASN A 68 38.01 20.45 2.35
C ASN A 68 39.22 21.15 1.72
N THR A 69 39.85 22.08 2.43
CA THR A 69 41.20 22.57 2.08
C THR A 69 42.24 21.78 2.86
N ILE A 70 43.15 21.12 2.15
CA ILE A 70 44.16 20.23 2.72
C ILE A 70 45.56 20.88 2.65
N GLU A 71 46.33 20.80 3.73
CA GLU A 71 47.72 21.22 3.83
C GLU A 71 48.65 20.04 4.22
N GLY A 72 49.80 19.93 3.56
CA GLY A 72 50.85 18.96 3.93
C GLY A 72 50.44 17.49 3.75
N PHE A 73 50.76 16.64 4.73
CA PHE A 73 50.38 15.22 4.75
C PHE A 73 48.93 15.07 5.21
N SER A 74 47.98 15.47 4.36
CA SER A 74 46.53 15.30 4.56
C SER A 74 45.92 15.98 5.80
N SER A 75 46.45 17.14 6.25
CA SER A 75 45.81 17.90 7.33
C SER A 75 44.75 18.84 6.78
N ILE A 76 43.49 18.67 7.19
CA ILE A 76 42.38 19.55 6.82
C ILE A 76 42.50 20.86 7.60
N ARG A 77 42.40 21.99 6.89
CA ARG A 77 42.48 23.36 7.45
C ARG A 77 41.14 24.05 7.50
N THR A 78 40.35 23.85 6.46
CA THR A 78 38.96 24.29 6.41
C THR A 78 38.10 23.18 5.85
N SER A 79 36.87 23.08 6.35
CA SER A 79 35.79 22.28 5.77
C SER A 79 34.59 23.19 5.61
N GLU A 80 34.22 23.49 4.37
CA GLU A 80 32.98 24.19 4.05
C GLU A 80 31.88 23.16 3.83
N ILE A 81 30.77 23.29 4.57
CA ILE A 81 29.66 22.35 4.57
C ILE A 81 28.39 23.13 4.23
N THR A 82 27.65 22.64 3.25
CA THR A 82 26.31 23.14 2.89
C THR A 82 25.29 22.02 3.06
N ILE A 83 24.18 22.31 3.73
CA ILE A 83 23.08 21.37 3.97
C ILE A 83 21.88 21.74 3.11
N TYR A 84 21.22 20.75 2.53
CA TYR A 84 19.99 20.87 1.76
C TYR A 84 18.91 19.99 2.40
N ASN A 85 17.68 20.48 2.44
CA ASN A 85 16.55 19.70 2.93
C ASN A 85 16.08 18.65 1.89
N ASN A 86 15.03 17.91 2.22
CA ASN A 86 14.41 16.89 1.35
C ASN A 86 13.78 17.45 0.05
N ASP A 87 13.60 18.76 -0.06
CA ASP A 87 13.21 19.45 -1.30
C ASP A 87 14.42 20.05 -2.03
N TYR A 88 15.63 19.69 -1.60
CA TYR A 88 16.91 20.16 -2.09
C TYR A 88 17.11 21.68 -2.04
N GLN A 89 16.41 22.36 -1.13
CA GLN A 89 16.63 23.77 -0.84
C GLN A 89 17.78 23.91 0.16
N GLU A 90 18.69 24.84 -0.10
CA GLU A 90 19.79 25.14 0.83
C GLU A 90 19.24 25.64 2.17
N VAL A 91 19.55 24.91 3.25
CA VAL A 91 19.17 25.25 4.63
C VAL A 91 20.22 26.17 5.25
N GLY A 92 21.50 25.93 4.96
CA GLY A 92 22.60 26.77 5.41
C GLY A 92 23.96 26.27 4.96
N THR A 93 24.92 27.19 4.99
CA THR A 93 26.33 26.94 4.68
C THR A 93 27.21 27.52 5.79
N PHE A 94 28.18 26.75 6.28
CA PHE A 94 29.16 27.21 7.26
C PHE A 94 30.54 26.59 7.04
N THR A 95 31.56 27.17 7.66
CA THR A 95 32.95 26.72 7.52
C THR A 95 33.57 26.39 8.88
N ILE A 96 34.02 25.14 9.03
CA ILE A 96 34.84 24.72 10.16
C ILE A 96 36.29 25.11 9.87
N ASN A 97 36.89 25.90 10.77
CA ASN A 97 38.28 26.32 10.67
C ASN A 97 39.14 25.57 11.69
N ILE A 98 40.14 24.83 11.22
CA ILE A 98 41.05 24.05 12.06
C ILE A 98 42.32 24.89 12.34
N PRO A 99 42.63 25.20 13.61
CA PRO A 99 43.87 25.88 14.00
C PRO A 99 45.12 25.12 13.52
N ALA A 100 46.18 25.86 13.18
CA ALA A 100 47.40 25.30 12.55
C ALA A 100 48.13 24.28 13.44
N GLU A 101 47.96 24.37 14.76
CA GLU A 101 48.50 23.45 15.75
C GLU A 101 47.79 22.09 15.81
N ARG A 102 46.54 22.01 15.34
CA ARG A 102 45.75 20.77 15.29
C ARG A 102 46.03 20.02 13.99
N ARG A 103 46.07 18.68 14.08
CA ARG A 103 46.28 17.78 12.93
C ARG A 103 45.03 16.94 12.70
N VAL A 104 44.00 17.57 12.17
CA VAL A 104 42.77 16.89 11.75
C VAL A 104 42.99 16.33 10.35
N ASN A 105 42.78 15.03 10.16
CA ASN A 105 42.92 14.39 8.84
C ASN A 105 41.59 13.83 8.31
N ASP A 106 40.52 13.91 9.09
CA ASP A 106 39.16 13.59 8.65
C ASP A 106 38.12 14.47 9.32
N ILE A 107 37.11 14.89 8.57
CA ILE A 107 35.94 15.65 9.04
C ILE A 107 34.74 15.04 8.31
N GLN A 108 33.81 14.43 9.05
CA GLN A 108 32.67 13.70 8.50
C GLN A 108 31.35 14.27 9.02
N VAL A 109 30.44 14.62 8.12
CA VAL A 109 29.05 14.93 8.45
C VAL A 109 28.27 13.62 8.52
N PHE A 110 27.49 13.42 9.58
CA PHE A 110 26.71 12.21 9.76
C PHE A 110 25.54 12.44 10.73
N GLY A 111 24.66 11.44 10.85
CA GLY A 111 23.63 11.42 11.87
C GLY A 111 22.34 12.13 11.47
N THR A 112 21.63 12.65 12.47
CA THR A 112 20.31 13.29 12.31
C THR A 112 20.41 14.77 12.66
N VAL A 113 19.86 15.62 11.82
CA VAL A 113 19.69 17.04 12.10
C VAL A 113 18.60 17.18 13.17
N THR A 114 18.90 17.86 14.27
CA THR A 114 17.93 18.11 15.35
C THR A 114 17.61 19.60 15.47
N ASN A 115 16.60 20.00 16.24
CA ASN A 115 16.27 21.41 16.48
C ASN A 115 15.91 21.74 17.94
N ARG A 116 16.12 20.79 18.87
CA ARG A 116 15.88 20.90 20.33
C ARG A 116 16.61 19.81 21.11
N PHE A 117 17.63 19.19 20.53
CA PHE A 117 18.29 18.10 21.23
C PHE A 117 19.40 18.62 22.12
N PHE A 118 20.31 19.44 21.57
CA PHE A 118 21.50 19.93 22.26
C PHE A 118 21.29 21.29 22.94
N ASP A 119 20.27 22.04 22.52
CA ASP A 119 19.79 23.25 23.19
C ASP A 119 18.25 23.37 23.17
N LEU A 120 17.72 24.49 23.67
CA LEU A 120 16.29 24.80 23.72
C LEU A 120 15.80 25.67 22.55
N ASP A 121 16.66 26.05 21.61
CA ASP A 121 16.31 26.93 20.49
C ASP A 121 15.70 26.15 19.32
N ALA A 122 14.38 26.11 19.33
CA ALA A 122 13.54 25.52 18.29
C ALA A 122 13.76 26.07 16.87
N ASN A 123 14.38 27.25 16.74
CA ASN A 123 14.48 27.96 15.47
C ASN A 123 15.80 27.68 14.74
N THR A 124 16.71 26.93 15.37
CA THR A 124 18.00 26.56 14.78
C THR A 124 18.07 25.06 14.58
N TYR A 125 18.74 24.65 13.50
CA TYR A 125 19.04 23.25 13.26
C TYR A 125 20.46 22.92 13.74
N GLU A 126 20.61 21.75 14.34
CA GLU A 126 21.82 21.25 14.98
C GLU A 126 22.37 20.10 14.13
N LEU A 127 23.63 20.17 13.72
CA LEU A 127 24.31 19.17 12.88
C LEU A 127 25.49 18.54 13.60
N THR A 128 25.52 17.21 13.66
CA THR A 128 26.66 16.44 14.17
C THR A 128 27.77 16.28 13.13
N VAL A 129 29.00 16.61 13.51
CA VAL A 129 30.20 16.50 12.67
C VAL A 129 31.30 15.79 13.46
N TYR A 130 31.82 14.69 12.92
CA TYR A 130 32.94 13.96 13.48
C TYR A 130 34.27 14.56 13.00
N LEU A 131 35.21 14.73 13.91
CA LEU A 131 36.58 15.17 13.65
C LEU A 131 37.55 14.09 14.14
N HIS A 132 38.43 13.63 13.26
CA HIS A 132 39.53 12.75 13.62
C HIS A 132 40.85 13.52 13.63
N GLU A 133 41.47 13.60 14.81
CA GLU A 133 42.73 14.30 15.05
C GLU A 133 43.86 13.34 15.42
N ILE A 134 45.06 13.61 14.88
CA ILE A 134 46.30 12.92 15.22
C ILE A 134 47.09 13.76 16.23
N GLY A 135 47.16 13.27 17.47
CA GLY A 135 47.94 13.88 18.54
C GLY A 135 49.44 13.95 18.24
N ALA A 136 50.16 14.76 19.02
CA ALA A 136 51.62 14.95 18.84
C ALA A 136 52.45 13.67 19.04
N ASP A 137 51.90 12.69 19.76
CA ASP A 137 52.43 11.35 20.01
C ASP A 137 51.85 10.27 19.07
N TYR A 138 51.12 10.68 18.02
CA TYR A 138 50.36 9.84 17.10
C TYR A 138 49.16 9.12 17.73
N SER A 139 48.70 9.56 18.90
CA SER A 139 47.39 9.15 19.42
C SER A 139 46.27 9.56 18.46
N GLN A 140 45.24 8.70 18.33
CA GLN A 140 44.05 9.01 17.55
C GLN A 140 43.00 9.58 18.49
N ILE A 141 42.52 10.79 18.18
CA ILE A 141 41.58 11.54 19.01
C ILE A 141 40.32 11.79 18.18
N GLY A 142 39.22 11.15 18.56
CA GLY A 142 37.90 11.39 17.98
C GLY A 142 37.13 12.45 18.76
N THR A 143 36.47 13.37 18.08
CA THR A 143 35.52 14.31 18.69
C THR A 143 34.30 14.45 17.79
N ILE A 144 33.10 14.45 18.38
CA ILE A 144 31.87 14.79 17.67
C ILE A 144 31.44 16.17 18.15
N ASP A 145 31.51 17.13 17.24
CA ASP A 145 31.08 18.50 17.43
C ASP A 145 29.64 18.68 16.90
N VAL A 146 28.85 19.49 17.57
CA VAL A 146 27.50 19.87 17.14
C VAL A 146 27.51 21.33 16.73
N TYR A 147 27.16 21.62 15.49
CA TYR A 147 27.11 22.98 14.95
C TYR A 147 25.68 23.41 14.66
N SER A 148 25.37 24.69 14.89
CA SER A 148 24.18 25.32 14.33
C SER A 148 24.35 25.48 12.82
N ILE A 149 23.43 24.93 12.02
CA ILE A 149 23.44 25.09 10.56
C ILE A 149 23.21 26.55 10.17
N THR A 150 22.45 27.30 10.98
CA THR A 150 22.01 28.66 10.68
C THR A 150 23.16 29.66 10.63
N ASP A 151 24.13 29.54 11.53
CA ASP A 151 25.23 30.51 11.66
C ASP A 151 26.62 29.88 11.83
N GLY A 152 26.72 28.56 11.84
CA GLY A 152 27.97 27.83 12.01
C GLY A 152 28.54 27.85 13.43
N THR A 153 27.77 28.29 14.43
CA THR A 153 28.22 28.32 15.82
C THR A 153 28.37 26.88 16.36
N LEU A 154 29.49 26.59 17.01
CA LEU A 154 29.67 25.35 17.77
C LEU A 154 28.77 25.38 19.02
N VAL A 155 27.77 24.49 19.07
CA VAL A 155 26.82 24.34 20.17
C VAL A 155 27.46 23.56 21.32
N THR A 156 28.03 22.39 21.04
CA THR A 156 28.68 21.52 22.03
C THR A 156 29.64 20.53 21.37
N SER A 157 30.47 19.86 22.17
CA SER A 157 31.46 18.86 21.73
C SER A 157 31.51 17.66 22.67
N TYR A 158 31.59 16.45 22.11
CA TYR A 158 31.70 15.19 22.85
C TYR A 158 32.97 14.43 22.44
N PRO A 159 33.77 13.93 23.40
CA PRO A 159 34.89 13.03 23.10
C PRO A 159 34.33 11.66 22.70
N ALA A 160 34.17 11.44 21.40
CA ALA A 160 33.51 10.28 20.83
C ALA A 160 34.04 9.96 19.44
N SER A 161 34.06 8.67 19.12
CA SER A 161 34.43 8.12 17.81
C SER A 161 33.22 7.72 16.98
N ASN A 162 32.04 7.60 17.59
CA ASN A 162 30.79 7.28 16.90
C ASN A 162 29.58 7.85 17.67
N ALA A 163 28.44 8.04 16.99
CA ALA A 163 27.19 8.35 17.65
C ALA A 163 25.96 7.79 16.93
N LEU A 164 24.90 7.61 17.71
CA LEU A 164 23.60 7.09 17.27
C LEU A 164 22.49 8.03 17.72
N TYR A 165 21.49 8.23 16.88
CA TYR A 165 20.27 8.94 17.24
C TYR A 165 19.08 7.98 17.21
N TYR A 166 18.28 8.01 18.25
CA TYR A 166 17.04 7.25 18.36
C TYR A 166 15.88 8.22 18.59
N SER A 167 14.82 8.06 17.81
CA SER A 167 13.55 8.78 17.99
C SER A 167 12.40 7.84 17.68
N THR A 168 11.45 7.73 18.61
CA THR A 168 10.16 7.09 18.37
C THR A 168 9.04 8.01 18.81
N THR A 169 7.97 8.06 18.03
CA THR A 169 6.78 8.83 18.36
C THR A 169 5.60 7.88 18.42
N GLU A 170 4.91 7.88 19.55
CA GLU A 170 3.64 7.19 19.71
C GLU A 170 2.62 8.19 20.24
N ASN A 171 1.50 8.32 19.52
CA ASN A 171 0.52 9.39 19.75
C ASN A 171 1.19 10.78 19.70
N PHE A 172 1.03 11.57 20.77
CA PHE A 172 1.59 12.92 20.90
C PHE A 172 2.92 12.96 21.68
N THR A 173 3.53 11.81 21.97
CA THR A 173 4.75 11.72 22.79
C THR A 173 5.92 11.19 21.95
N THR A 174 7.03 11.95 21.94
CA THR A 174 8.27 11.52 21.28
C THR A 174 9.32 11.18 22.34
N TYR A 175 9.93 9.99 22.21
CA TYR A 175 11.08 9.57 23.00
C TYR A 175 12.34 9.65 22.14
N GLN A 176 13.25 10.57 22.48
CA GLN A 176 14.48 10.85 21.73
C GLN A 176 15.73 10.59 22.57
N ARG A 177 16.76 9.97 22.01
CA ARG A 177 18.07 9.76 22.66
C ARG A 177 19.21 9.90 21.66
N TYR A 178 20.32 10.48 22.10
CA TYR A 178 21.62 10.39 21.42
C TYR A 178 22.53 9.49 22.22
N ILE A 179 23.28 8.63 21.53
CA ILE A 179 24.25 7.74 22.15
C ILE A 179 25.61 8.09 21.58
N PHE A 180 26.54 8.56 22.43
CA PHE A 180 27.91 8.85 22.03
C PHE A 180 28.82 7.72 22.48
N VAL A 181 29.65 7.24 21.57
CA VAL A 181 30.54 6.10 21.82
C VAL A 181 31.99 6.54 21.81
N ASN A 182 32.74 6.15 22.84
CA ASN A 182 34.17 6.33 22.89
C ASN A 182 34.86 5.07 23.44
N GLU A 183 36.15 4.94 23.15
CA GLU A 183 37.00 3.91 23.72
C GLU A 183 37.96 4.55 24.71
N GLU A 184 38.04 3.99 25.92
CA GLU A 184 38.87 4.50 27.00
C GLU A 184 39.76 3.38 27.56
N LEU A 185 41.05 3.67 27.73
CA LEU A 185 41.98 2.79 28.44
C LEU A 185 41.83 3.00 29.96
N GLN A 186 41.53 1.93 30.68
CA GLN A 186 41.51 1.90 32.15
C GLN A 186 42.58 0.93 32.67
N ASP A 187 42.77 0.87 34.00
CA ASP A 187 43.84 0.09 34.64
C ASP A 187 43.81 -1.41 34.28
N ASP A 188 42.66 -1.94 33.85
CA ASP A 188 42.39 -3.34 33.55
C ASP A 188 42.07 -3.64 32.07
N GLY A 189 42.14 -2.66 31.17
CA GLY A 189 41.94 -2.87 29.73
C GLY A 189 41.27 -1.71 28.99
N TYR A 190 41.02 -1.89 27.69
CA TYR A 190 40.21 -0.96 26.89
C TYR A 190 38.72 -1.27 27.06
N TYR A 191 37.93 -0.20 27.22
CA TYR A 191 36.48 -0.27 27.31
C TYR A 191 35.86 0.65 26.30
N LEU A 192 34.84 0.13 25.62
CA LEU A 192 33.89 0.92 24.87
C LEU A 192 32.82 1.46 25.83
N ASN A 193 32.68 2.78 25.93
CA ASN A 193 31.62 3.43 26.66
C ASN A 193 30.61 4.00 25.67
N ALA A 194 29.35 3.54 25.75
CA ALA A 194 28.24 4.09 25.01
C ALA A 194 27.34 4.91 25.96
N SER A 195 27.49 6.23 25.92
CA SER A 195 26.81 7.18 26.80
C SER A 195 25.51 7.69 26.17
N VAL A 196 24.39 7.39 26.82
CA VAL A 196 23.03 7.72 26.38
C VAL A 196 22.57 9.04 27.00
N TYR A 197 22.25 10.01 26.15
CA TYR A 197 21.79 11.34 26.53
C TYR A 197 20.31 11.52 26.18
N ALA A 198 19.57 12.15 27.09
CA ALA A 198 18.26 12.72 26.83
C ALA A 198 18.41 14.17 26.32
N PRO A 199 17.46 14.67 25.51
CA PRO A 199 17.50 16.02 24.97
C PRO A 199 17.44 17.09 26.07
N ALA A 200 17.85 18.30 25.73
CA ALA A 200 17.61 19.49 26.53
C ALA A 200 16.10 19.64 26.83
N SER A 201 15.78 20.16 28.01
CA SER A 201 14.42 20.33 28.51
C SER A 201 14.32 21.57 29.41
N TYR A 202 13.11 21.95 29.82
CA TYR A 202 12.94 23.01 30.82
C TYR A 202 13.62 22.72 32.16
N ALA A 203 13.97 21.47 32.44
CA ALA A 203 14.72 21.06 33.63
C ALA A 203 16.25 21.15 33.45
N SER A 204 16.74 21.10 32.22
CA SER A 204 18.17 21.18 31.87
C SER A 204 18.32 21.76 30.46
N ASP A 205 18.94 22.93 30.33
CA ASP A 205 19.17 23.61 29.04
C ASP A 205 20.23 22.93 28.15
N THR A 206 20.78 21.80 28.60
CA THR A 206 21.72 20.95 27.87
C THR A 206 21.31 19.47 28.00
N PRO A 207 21.76 18.60 27.08
CA PRO A 207 21.51 17.16 27.16
C PRO A 207 21.93 16.55 28.48
N VAL A 208 21.10 15.67 29.01
CA VAL A 208 21.34 14.99 30.29
C VAL A 208 21.84 13.58 30.03
N LEU A 209 23.04 13.23 30.52
CA LEU A 209 23.53 11.86 30.52
C LEU A 209 22.64 11.01 31.45
N GLU A 210 21.94 10.03 30.90
CA GLU A 210 21.07 9.14 31.67
C GLU A 210 21.78 7.82 32.02
N HIS A 211 22.58 7.28 31.10
CA HIS A 211 23.24 5.99 31.28
C HIS A 211 24.53 5.89 30.47
N THR A 212 25.47 5.05 30.89
CA THR A 212 26.64 4.67 30.09
C THR A 212 26.80 3.15 30.12
N PHE A 213 26.63 2.50 28.97
CA PHE A 213 26.98 1.10 28.82
C PHE A 213 28.50 0.98 28.70
N LYS A 214 29.12 0.27 29.64
CA LYS A 214 30.57 0.03 29.65
C LYS A 214 30.85 -1.42 29.26
N ILE A 215 31.54 -1.61 28.14
CA ILE A 215 31.73 -2.89 27.48
C ILE A 215 33.22 -3.14 27.24
N PRO A 216 33.82 -4.28 27.67
CA PRO A 216 35.22 -4.58 27.37
C PRO A 216 35.44 -4.66 25.85
N SER A 217 36.36 -3.87 25.29
CA SER A 217 36.56 -3.80 23.83
C SER A 217 36.98 -5.15 23.23
N ASP A 218 37.77 -5.95 23.96
CA ASP A 218 38.22 -7.27 23.50
C ASP A 218 37.07 -8.27 23.34
N ASN A 219 35.94 -8.05 24.02
CA ASN A 219 34.75 -8.91 23.92
C ASN A 219 33.90 -8.59 22.68
N LEU A 220 34.20 -7.50 21.97
CA LEU A 220 33.48 -7.07 20.76
C LEU A 220 34.15 -7.54 19.46
N GLN A 221 35.42 -7.95 19.53
CA GLN A 221 36.16 -8.41 18.35
C GLN A 221 35.54 -9.70 17.78
N TYR A 222 35.57 -9.84 16.45
CA TYR A 222 35.01 -11.00 15.72
C TYR A 222 33.48 -11.15 15.84
N SER A 223 32.77 -10.02 15.98
CA SER A 223 31.33 -9.89 15.78
C SER A 223 31.08 -8.70 14.85
N ASP A 224 30.53 -8.97 13.67
CA ASP A 224 30.41 -7.96 12.59
C ASP A 224 29.14 -7.09 12.69
N GLY A 225 28.18 -7.50 13.51
CA GLY A 225 26.96 -6.75 13.80
C GLY A 225 27.15 -5.70 14.91
N PRO A 226 26.14 -4.84 15.12
CA PRO A 226 26.25 -3.75 16.06
C PRO A 226 26.34 -4.21 17.52
N TYR A 227 27.32 -3.70 18.28
CA TYR A 227 27.48 -4.04 19.70
C TYR A 227 26.43 -3.43 20.63
N LEU A 228 25.75 -2.37 20.17
CA LEU A 228 24.58 -1.77 20.81
C LEU A 228 23.51 -1.57 19.74
N ASN A 229 22.31 -2.07 19.98
CA ASN A 229 21.14 -1.88 19.12
C ASN A 229 20.01 -1.24 19.94
N TYR A 230 19.02 -0.67 19.26
CA TYR A 230 17.77 -0.27 19.88
C TYR A 230 16.60 -0.80 19.06
N TYR A 231 15.48 -1.06 19.74
CA TYR A 231 14.24 -1.54 19.12
C TYR A 231 13.05 -0.86 19.76
N ASN A 232 12.01 -0.57 18.97
CA ASN A 232 10.70 -0.19 19.47
C ASN A 232 9.77 -1.41 19.33
N ILE A 233 9.33 -1.98 20.45
CA ILE A 233 8.47 -3.17 20.46
C ILE A 233 7.21 -2.79 21.23
N ASP A 234 6.07 -2.83 20.55
CA ASP A 234 4.75 -2.48 21.10
C ASP A 234 4.68 -1.09 21.76
N GLY A 235 5.38 -0.10 21.18
CA GLY A 235 5.42 1.27 21.68
C GLY A 235 6.51 1.55 22.73
N GLU A 236 7.17 0.50 23.24
CA GLU A 236 8.21 0.63 24.25
C GLU A 236 9.63 0.52 23.66
N PRO A 237 10.55 1.42 24.05
CA PRO A 237 11.93 1.38 23.59
C PRO A 237 12.79 0.41 24.41
N TYR A 238 13.60 -0.37 23.71
CA TYR A 238 14.57 -1.31 24.29
C TYR A 238 15.98 -1.05 23.75
N PHE A 239 17.00 -1.22 24.60
CA PHE A 239 18.41 -1.21 24.23
C PHE A 239 18.97 -2.62 24.31
N VAL A 240 19.81 -3.02 23.36
CA VAL A 240 20.37 -4.38 23.30
C VAL A 240 21.87 -4.31 23.17
N VAL A 241 22.59 -4.86 24.14
CA VAL A 241 24.06 -5.00 24.10
C VAL A 241 24.41 -6.43 23.70
N SER A 242 25.20 -6.59 22.64
CA SER A 242 25.68 -7.90 22.20
C SER A 242 27.19 -7.99 22.15
N GLN A 243 27.75 -9.05 22.72
CA GLN A 243 29.19 -9.25 22.90
C GLN A 243 29.51 -10.72 23.21
N TYR A 244 30.78 -11.13 23.08
CA TYR A 244 31.24 -12.37 23.68
C TYR A 244 31.40 -12.24 25.20
N GLU A 245 31.25 -13.34 25.94
CA GLU A 245 31.46 -13.39 27.40
C GLU A 245 32.95 -13.24 27.76
N LYS A 246 33.84 -13.76 26.90
CA LYS A 246 35.30 -13.63 26.95
C LYS A 246 35.82 -13.17 25.58
N PRO A 247 37.02 -12.60 25.47
CA PRO A 247 37.63 -12.31 24.18
C PRO A 247 37.59 -13.54 23.26
N TYR A 248 37.21 -13.35 21.99
CA TYR A 248 37.07 -14.47 21.06
C TYR A 248 38.41 -15.21 20.86
N VAL A 249 39.51 -14.46 20.82
CA VAL A 249 40.87 -15.00 20.64
C VAL A 249 41.58 -15.07 21.99
N SER A 250 42.05 -16.27 22.33
CA SER A 250 42.81 -16.52 23.56
C SER A 250 44.32 -16.38 23.37
N ASP A 251 44.83 -16.74 22.19
CA ASP A 251 46.25 -16.65 21.79
C ASP A 251 46.35 -16.76 20.25
N TYR A 252 47.56 -16.71 19.70
CA TYR A 252 47.85 -16.94 18.29
C TYR A 252 48.80 -18.13 18.12
N ASP A 253 48.60 -18.92 17.05
CA ASP A 253 49.50 -20.02 16.72
C ASP A 253 50.85 -19.54 16.14
N GLU A 254 51.74 -20.48 15.79
CA GLU A 254 53.07 -20.17 15.23
C GLU A 254 53.04 -19.45 13.87
N ASN A 255 51.90 -19.44 13.19
CA ASN A 255 51.67 -18.78 11.91
C ASN A 255 50.85 -17.48 12.05
N TRP A 256 50.61 -17.02 13.28
CA TRP A 256 49.74 -15.87 13.59
C TRP A 256 48.26 -16.09 13.28
N ASN A 257 47.79 -17.34 13.23
CA ASN A 257 46.36 -17.62 13.16
C ASN A 257 45.72 -17.50 14.55
N PRO A 258 44.53 -16.91 14.69
CA PRO A 258 43.87 -16.79 15.99
C PRO A 258 43.50 -18.16 16.56
N ILE A 259 43.61 -18.34 17.88
CA ILE A 259 43.14 -19.51 18.62
C ILE A 259 41.88 -19.12 19.38
N ALA A 260 40.73 -19.65 18.95
CA ALA A 260 39.44 -19.39 19.58
C ALA A 260 39.42 -19.81 21.06
N THR A 261 38.84 -18.99 21.92
CA THR A 261 38.73 -19.23 23.36
C THR A 261 37.76 -20.37 23.66
N GLU A 262 38.23 -21.41 24.36
CA GLU A 262 37.39 -22.53 24.82
C GLU A 262 36.31 -22.09 25.84
N ASP A 263 35.17 -22.78 25.84
CA ASP A 263 34.03 -22.53 26.72
C ASP A 263 33.55 -21.06 26.71
N ASN A 264 33.46 -20.44 25.53
CA ASN A 264 32.97 -19.08 25.37
C ASN A 264 31.46 -19.05 25.05
N ASN A 265 30.82 -17.89 25.25
CA ASN A 265 29.42 -17.67 24.94
C ASN A 265 29.24 -16.32 24.24
N TYR A 266 28.26 -16.22 23.35
CA TYR A 266 27.76 -14.96 22.82
C TYR A 266 26.56 -14.51 23.67
N LEU A 267 26.63 -13.29 24.19
CA LEU A 267 25.64 -12.69 25.08
C LEU A 267 24.86 -11.63 24.32
N ILE A 268 23.53 -11.65 24.46
CA ILE A 268 22.64 -10.60 23.97
C ILE A 268 21.78 -10.15 25.15
N THR A 269 22.03 -8.95 25.66
CA THR A 269 21.41 -8.43 26.88
C THR A 269 20.44 -7.30 26.53
N VAL A 270 19.18 -7.44 26.93
CA VAL A 270 18.10 -6.48 26.65
C VAL A 270 17.83 -5.64 27.88
N TYR A 271 17.77 -4.33 27.69
CA TYR A 271 17.46 -3.32 28.69
C TYR A 271 16.21 -2.55 28.28
N ASP A 272 15.36 -2.22 29.25
CA ASP A 272 14.20 -1.37 29.01
C ASP A 272 14.57 0.13 28.92
N ARG A 273 13.55 0.97 28.78
CA ARG A 273 13.66 2.44 28.73
C ARG A 273 14.33 3.10 29.94
N ASN A 274 14.39 2.40 31.09
CA ASN A 274 15.03 2.86 32.33
C ASN A 274 16.43 2.27 32.50
N PHE A 275 16.92 1.55 31.47
CA PHE A 275 18.19 0.85 31.47
C PHE A 275 18.25 -0.32 32.48
N ASP A 276 17.10 -0.83 32.89
CA ASP A 276 17.02 -2.05 33.71
C ASP A 276 17.11 -3.27 32.79
N GLN A 277 17.97 -4.23 33.13
CA GLN A 277 18.08 -5.48 32.36
C GLN A 277 16.78 -6.29 32.51
N VAL A 278 16.10 -6.53 31.40
CA VAL A 278 14.83 -7.28 31.35
C VAL A 278 14.97 -8.68 30.76
N SER A 279 16.00 -8.92 29.93
CA SER A 279 16.29 -10.25 29.37
C SER A 279 17.78 -10.40 29.04
N GLN A 280 18.26 -11.66 28.96
CA GLN A 280 19.60 -11.96 28.46
C GLN A 280 19.63 -13.34 27.82
N LEU A 281 19.94 -13.38 26.52
CA LEU A 281 20.27 -14.60 25.80
C LEU A 281 21.75 -14.93 26.01
N LYS A 282 22.06 -16.19 26.31
CA LYS A 282 23.42 -16.72 26.41
C LYS A 282 23.55 -17.94 25.52
N LEU A 283 24.32 -17.81 24.44
CA LEU A 283 24.53 -18.86 23.44
C LEU A 283 25.95 -19.39 23.52
N PRO A 284 26.17 -20.71 23.68
CA PRO A 284 27.50 -21.31 23.56
C PRO A 284 28.10 -21.05 22.17
N VAL A 285 29.36 -20.62 22.12
CA VAL A 285 30.08 -20.48 20.85
C VAL A 285 30.69 -21.83 20.49
N GLU A 286 30.11 -22.50 19.50
CA GLU A 286 30.53 -23.82 19.06
C GLU A 286 31.15 -23.76 17.66
N GLN A 287 32.39 -24.25 17.54
CA GLN A 287 33.07 -24.41 16.25
C GLN A 287 32.31 -25.42 15.38
N GLN A 288 31.89 -25.02 14.18
CA GLN A 288 31.19 -25.91 13.24
C GLN A 288 32.16 -26.83 12.49
N ASP A 289 31.67 -28.02 12.15
CA ASP A 289 32.43 -29.01 11.38
C ASP A 289 32.79 -28.46 9.99
N GLY A 290 34.09 -28.36 9.69
CA GLY A 290 34.59 -27.86 8.40
C GLY A 290 34.88 -26.36 8.35
N ALA A 291 34.43 -25.59 9.35
CA ALA A 291 34.82 -24.19 9.52
C ALA A 291 36.23 -24.10 10.15
N LEU A 292 37.01 -23.10 9.74
CA LEU A 292 38.25 -22.74 10.44
C LEU A 292 37.95 -21.93 11.70
N TYR A 293 36.96 -21.04 11.62
CA TYR A 293 36.42 -20.24 12.73
C TYR A 293 34.90 -20.08 12.58
N THR A 294 34.18 -20.20 13.68
CA THR A 294 32.74 -19.89 13.75
C THR A 294 32.51 -18.64 14.59
N PHE A 295 31.73 -17.72 14.07
CA PHE A 295 31.42 -16.44 14.70
C PHE A 295 29.91 -16.27 14.90
N TYR A 296 29.54 -15.44 15.87
CA TYR A 296 28.16 -15.10 16.18
C TYR A 296 27.99 -13.59 16.16
N THR A 297 26.85 -13.14 15.66
CA THR A 297 26.50 -11.73 15.68
C THR A 297 24.99 -11.49 15.74
N PHE A 298 24.60 -10.27 16.14
CA PHE A 298 23.23 -9.85 16.34
C PHE A 298 22.99 -8.49 15.67
N GLY A 299 21.81 -8.25 15.10
CA GLY A 299 21.50 -7.03 14.35
C GLY A 299 22.02 -7.02 12.91
N PHE A 300 22.50 -8.17 12.41
CA PHE A 300 23.07 -8.31 11.06
C PHE A 300 22.02 -8.74 10.02
N PHE A 301 20.94 -9.42 10.43
CA PHE A 301 19.85 -9.77 9.52
C PHE A 301 19.04 -8.54 9.11
N SER A 302 19.14 -7.45 9.87
CA SER A 302 18.76 -6.07 9.55
C SER A 302 17.27 -5.69 9.64
N TYR A 303 16.41 -6.58 10.15
CA TYR A 303 15.01 -6.24 10.44
C TYR A 303 14.43 -7.07 11.58
N ASN A 304 13.94 -6.39 12.64
CA ASN A 304 13.33 -7.02 13.83
C ASN A 304 14.17 -8.16 14.43
N ASP A 305 15.50 -8.03 14.48
CA ASP A 305 16.37 -9.03 15.10
C ASP A 305 15.98 -9.31 16.57
N LEU A 306 15.36 -8.32 17.24
CA LEU A 306 14.56 -8.51 18.44
C LEU A 306 13.08 -8.29 18.13
N CYS A 307 12.24 -9.28 18.39
CA CYS A 307 10.78 -9.20 18.29
C CYS A 307 10.11 -9.90 19.48
N ARG A 308 8.78 -9.78 19.63
CA ARG A 308 8.02 -10.40 20.72
C ARG A 308 6.96 -11.33 20.14
N GLY A 309 7.11 -12.63 20.36
CA GLY A 309 6.11 -13.62 19.98
C GLY A 309 5.96 -13.93 18.49
N ASP A 310 6.63 -13.20 17.59
CA ASP A 310 6.48 -13.37 16.14
C ASP A 310 6.74 -14.82 15.69
N TYR A 311 7.68 -15.53 16.31
CA TYR A 311 8.04 -16.91 15.95
C TYR A 311 7.51 -17.96 16.93
N THR A 312 7.28 -17.59 18.19
CA THR A 312 6.85 -18.52 19.25
C THR A 312 5.34 -18.49 19.52
N GLY A 313 4.65 -17.41 19.14
CA GLY A 313 3.23 -17.19 19.43
C GLY A 313 2.92 -16.92 20.91
N ASP A 314 3.92 -16.50 21.69
CA ASP A 314 3.81 -16.14 23.12
C ASP A 314 4.34 -14.72 23.40
N ASP A 315 4.23 -14.23 24.64
CA ASP A 315 4.63 -12.85 24.98
C ASP A 315 6.15 -12.68 25.21
N GLN A 316 6.97 -13.69 24.90
CA GLN A 316 8.42 -13.66 25.13
C GLN A 316 9.18 -13.07 23.93
N PHE A 317 10.38 -12.55 24.20
CA PHE A 317 11.28 -12.12 23.13
C PHE A 317 11.73 -13.31 22.27
N ASN A 318 11.84 -13.05 20.97
CA ASN A 318 12.55 -13.90 20.02
C ASN A 318 13.77 -13.13 19.50
N PHE A 319 14.88 -13.85 19.35
CA PHE A 319 16.18 -13.31 18.96
C PHE A 319 16.61 -13.94 17.64
N ILE A 320 16.77 -13.13 16.60
CA ILE A 320 17.35 -13.54 15.33
C ILE A 320 18.85 -13.29 15.41
N VAL A 321 19.63 -14.37 15.36
CA VAL A 321 21.08 -14.37 15.53
C VAL A 321 21.70 -14.90 14.26
N THR A 322 22.69 -14.19 13.74
CA THR A 322 23.47 -14.65 12.59
C THR A 322 24.71 -15.38 13.09
N ARG A 323 24.87 -16.64 12.68
CA ARG A 323 26.11 -17.39 12.84
C ARG A 323 26.82 -17.43 11.49
N TYR A 324 28.14 -17.28 11.47
CA TYR A 324 28.89 -17.32 10.22
C TYR A 324 30.23 -18.03 10.36
N ASP A 325 30.52 -18.87 9.37
CA ASP A 325 31.65 -19.78 9.36
C ASP A 325 32.68 -19.32 8.32
N TYR A 326 33.93 -19.13 8.74
CA TYR A 326 35.04 -18.84 7.85
C TYR A 326 35.64 -20.14 7.30
N THR A 327 35.64 -20.29 5.97
CA THR A 327 36.13 -21.51 5.28
C THR A 327 37.32 -21.17 4.36
N VAL A 328 38.31 -22.08 4.25
CA VAL A 328 39.65 -21.78 3.69
C VAL A 328 39.74 -21.93 2.15
N GLY A 329 38.63 -21.76 1.42
CA GLY A 329 38.55 -21.91 -0.03
C GLY A 329 39.23 -20.76 -0.80
N ASN A 330 38.94 -19.52 -0.39
CA ASN A 330 39.58 -18.24 -0.71
C ASN A 330 39.35 -17.28 0.49
N ASP A 331 40.15 -16.20 0.62
CA ASP A 331 40.15 -15.27 1.77
C ASP A 331 38.83 -14.47 2.02
N GLU A 332 37.69 -14.88 1.44
CA GLU A 332 36.38 -14.21 1.56
C GLU A 332 35.16 -15.18 1.62
N ASP A 333 35.38 -16.50 1.79
CA ASP A 333 34.30 -17.51 1.78
C ASP A 333 33.66 -17.70 3.16
N TYR A 334 32.69 -16.84 3.50
CA TYR A 334 31.81 -17.00 4.66
C TYR A 334 30.51 -17.72 4.29
N LYS A 335 30.06 -18.64 5.16
CA LYS A 335 28.74 -19.25 5.11
C LYS A 335 27.92 -18.81 6.32
N TYR A 336 26.71 -18.32 6.09
CA TYR A 336 25.86 -17.72 7.12
C TYR A 336 24.65 -18.62 7.44
N ASP A 337 24.32 -18.73 8.73
CA ASP A 337 23.05 -19.23 9.22
C ASP A 337 22.28 -18.11 9.93
N ILE A 338 20.98 -18.04 9.69
CA ILE A 338 20.08 -17.11 10.35
C ILE A 338 19.16 -17.90 11.27
N LEU A 339 19.41 -17.79 12.57
CA LEU A 339 18.88 -18.66 13.62
C LEU A 339 17.94 -17.89 14.54
N VAL A 340 16.82 -18.48 14.94
CA VAL A 340 15.84 -17.85 15.83
C VAL A 340 15.82 -18.56 17.17
N TYR A 341 16.09 -17.83 18.24
CA TYR A 341 16.10 -18.33 19.61
C TYR A 341 14.98 -17.70 20.45
N ASP A 342 14.44 -18.44 21.40
CA ASP A 342 13.60 -17.89 22.47
C ASP A 342 14.45 -17.34 23.63
N GLU A 343 13.82 -16.65 24.59
CA GLU A 343 14.49 -16.11 25.79
C GLU A 343 15.25 -17.16 26.62
N SER A 344 14.91 -18.44 26.50
CA SER A 344 15.57 -19.51 27.24
C SER A 344 16.89 -19.98 26.62
N GLY A 345 17.24 -19.48 25.42
CA GLY A 345 18.38 -19.97 24.66
C GLY A 345 18.07 -21.18 23.77
N LYS A 346 16.80 -21.56 23.63
CA LYS A 346 16.42 -22.68 22.78
C LYS A 346 16.22 -22.18 21.34
N LEU A 347 16.85 -22.87 20.39
CA LEU A 347 16.58 -22.67 18.97
C LEU A 347 15.13 -23.06 18.67
N VAL A 348 14.32 -22.09 18.24
CA VAL A 348 12.91 -22.29 17.92
C VAL A 348 12.66 -22.35 16.42
N ASN A 349 13.51 -21.71 15.60
CA ASN A 349 13.41 -21.77 14.15
C ASN A 349 14.76 -21.47 13.47
N THR A 350 14.88 -21.79 12.19
CA THR A 350 16.01 -21.42 11.32
C THR A 350 15.43 -20.78 10.08
N ILE A 351 15.76 -19.52 9.82
CA ILE A 351 15.30 -18.80 8.61
C ILE A 351 16.04 -19.33 7.39
N GLY A 352 17.35 -19.56 7.50
CA GLY A 352 18.17 -20.14 6.45
C GLY A 352 19.52 -20.60 6.95
N SER A 353 20.14 -21.50 6.20
CA SER A 353 21.44 -22.09 6.50
C SER A 353 22.33 -22.20 5.28
N ASP A 354 23.65 -22.21 5.49
CA ASP A 354 24.67 -22.28 4.43
C ASP A 354 24.52 -21.16 3.38
N LEU A 355 24.12 -19.97 3.82
CA LEU A 355 23.85 -18.83 2.96
C LEU A 355 25.14 -18.14 2.53
N THR A 356 25.16 -17.63 1.31
CA THR A 356 26.20 -16.69 0.85
C THR A 356 25.76 -15.24 1.07
N THR A 357 24.47 -14.96 0.82
CA THR A 357 23.85 -13.65 1.06
C THR A 357 22.33 -13.79 1.11
N TRP A 358 21.62 -12.71 1.48
CA TRP A 358 20.17 -12.66 1.49
C TRP A 358 19.68 -11.24 1.19
N MET A 359 18.42 -11.13 0.81
CA MET A 359 17.75 -9.85 0.57
C MET A 359 16.30 -9.91 1.01
N GLN A 360 15.85 -8.84 1.67
CA GLN A 360 14.43 -8.64 1.94
C GLN A 360 13.72 -8.28 0.64
N LEU A 361 12.59 -8.92 0.37
CA LEU A 361 11.70 -8.57 -0.74
C LEU A 361 10.67 -7.55 -0.27
N SER A 362 10.12 -6.76 -1.20
CA SER A 362 9.08 -5.78 -0.93
C SER A 362 7.89 -6.40 -0.19
N ASP A 363 7.40 -5.75 0.87
CA ASP A 363 6.20 -6.21 1.58
C ASP A 363 4.97 -6.03 0.67
N ILE A 364 4.09 -7.06 0.62
CA ILE A 364 2.85 -7.05 -0.17
C ILE A 364 1.69 -7.25 0.80
N ASP A 365 0.69 -6.38 0.74
CA ASP A 365 -0.44 -6.41 1.66
C ASP A 365 -1.19 -7.75 1.59
N GLY A 366 -1.57 -8.29 2.75
CA GLY A 366 -2.19 -9.62 2.85
C GLY A 366 -1.25 -10.82 2.62
N GLN A 367 0.03 -10.61 2.29
CA GLN A 367 1.02 -11.68 2.06
C GLN A 367 2.08 -11.71 3.17
N PRO A 368 2.62 -12.89 3.53
CA PRO A 368 3.75 -12.96 4.44
C PRO A 368 4.96 -12.17 3.90
N ARG A 369 5.73 -11.57 4.81
CA ARG A 369 7.05 -11.00 4.49
C ARG A 369 7.94 -12.10 3.93
N GLN A 370 8.78 -11.76 2.94
CA GLN A 370 9.69 -12.72 2.34
C GLN A 370 11.13 -12.23 2.27
N TYR A 371 12.04 -13.18 2.35
CA TYR A 371 13.45 -13.02 2.06
C TYR A 371 13.85 -13.98 0.93
N ALA A 372 14.69 -13.50 0.02
CA ALA A 372 15.41 -14.35 -0.90
C ALA A 372 16.77 -14.70 -0.30
N LEU A 373 17.03 -15.98 -0.10
CA LEU A 373 18.23 -16.53 0.50
C LEU A 373 19.08 -17.16 -0.61
N VAL A 374 20.33 -16.72 -0.75
CA VAL A 374 21.21 -17.12 -1.85
C VAL A 374 22.19 -18.19 -1.39
N HIS A 375 22.22 -19.30 -2.12
CA HIS A 375 23.15 -20.40 -1.90
C HIS A 375 24.08 -20.53 -3.11
N ILE A 376 25.39 -20.48 -2.87
CA ILE A 376 26.42 -20.69 -3.89
C ILE A 376 27.36 -21.80 -3.41
N ASP A 377 27.36 -22.93 -4.10
CA ASP A 377 28.28 -24.05 -3.86
C ASP A 377 29.10 -24.33 -5.13
N ASP A 378 30.20 -25.10 -5.00
CA ASP A 378 31.11 -25.46 -6.11
C ASP A 378 30.43 -26.02 -7.37
N ALA A 379 29.20 -26.53 -7.25
CA ALA A 379 28.47 -27.20 -8.32
C ALA A 379 27.12 -26.54 -8.70
N SER A 380 26.58 -25.60 -7.91
CA SER A 380 25.26 -25.02 -8.15
C SER A 380 25.00 -23.73 -7.39
N GLU A 381 24.24 -22.83 -8.03
CA GLU A 381 23.66 -21.63 -7.42
C GLU A 381 22.14 -21.82 -7.28
N SER A 382 21.54 -21.30 -6.21
CA SER A 382 20.09 -21.26 -6.04
C SER A 382 19.64 -20.11 -5.15
N ILE A 383 18.38 -19.71 -5.31
CA ILE A 383 17.74 -18.62 -4.55
C ILE A 383 16.45 -19.16 -3.93
N GLN A 384 16.40 -19.22 -2.61
CA GLN A 384 15.27 -19.73 -1.83
C GLN A 384 14.41 -18.58 -1.31
N MET A 385 13.13 -18.57 -1.63
CA MET A 385 12.17 -17.59 -1.13
C MET A 385 11.54 -18.12 0.16
N VAL A 386 11.74 -17.42 1.28
CA VAL A 386 11.32 -17.86 2.61
C VAL A 386 10.39 -16.84 3.26
N ASN A 387 9.24 -17.29 3.74
CA ASN A 387 8.28 -16.50 4.49
C ASN A 387 8.75 -16.28 5.93
N VAL A 388 8.68 -15.05 6.43
CA VAL A 388 8.99 -14.67 7.81
C VAL A 388 7.71 -14.12 8.47
N PRO A 389 7.32 -14.56 9.70
CA PRO A 389 8.09 -15.37 10.65
C PRO A 389 7.91 -16.89 10.55
N SER A 390 7.09 -17.41 9.62
CA SER A 390 6.82 -18.85 9.52
C SER A 390 8.06 -19.72 9.22
N CYS A 391 9.10 -19.14 8.63
CA CYS A 391 10.27 -19.79 8.02
C CYS A 391 9.92 -20.84 6.96
N GLU A 392 8.71 -20.79 6.39
CA GLU A 392 8.31 -21.69 5.32
C GLU A 392 8.98 -21.28 4.01
N THR A 393 9.65 -22.23 3.36
CA THR A 393 10.12 -22.06 1.99
C THR A 393 8.95 -22.09 1.03
N VAL A 394 8.76 -20.99 0.30
CA VAL A 394 7.73 -20.90 -0.73
C VAL A 394 8.22 -21.57 -2.01
N VAL A 395 9.42 -21.22 -2.46
CA VAL A 395 9.99 -21.75 -3.71
C VAL A 395 11.51 -21.63 -3.73
N THR A 396 12.18 -22.46 -4.51
CA THR A 396 13.64 -22.37 -4.77
C THR A 396 13.89 -22.24 -6.26
N PHE A 397 14.46 -21.11 -6.68
CA PHE A 397 14.91 -20.88 -8.03
C PHE A 397 16.30 -21.51 -8.24
N PRO A 398 16.52 -22.31 -9.29
CA PRO A 398 17.87 -22.70 -9.68
C PRO A 398 18.60 -21.50 -10.31
N GLY A 399 19.94 -21.45 -10.22
CA GLY A 399 20.74 -20.38 -10.84
C GLY A 399 20.56 -20.27 -12.35
N VAL A 400 20.16 -21.37 -13.01
CA VAL A 400 19.72 -21.37 -14.41
C VAL A 400 18.33 -21.97 -14.51
N LEU A 401 17.38 -21.21 -15.05
CA LEU A 401 15.99 -21.63 -15.27
C LEU A 401 15.66 -21.50 -16.75
N ASN A 402 15.19 -22.58 -17.38
CA ASN A 402 14.86 -22.62 -18.82
C ASN A 402 16.00 -22.23 -19.78
N GLY A 403 17.25 -22.30 -19.31
CA GLY A 403 18.44 -21.91 -20.09
C GLY A 403 18.89 -20.48 -19.87
N ASP A 404 18.15 -19.69 -19.08
CA ASP A 404 18.51 -18.32 -18.72
C ASP A 404 19.19 -18.28 -17.34
N LEU A 405 20.31 -17.58 -17.25
CA LEU A 405 21.03 -17.33 -15.99
C LEU A 405 20.26 -16.28 -15.17
N LEU A 406 19.82 -16.64 -13.98
CA LEU A 406 19.13 -15.72 -13.07
C LEU A 406 20.16 -14.86 -12.32
N SER A 407 19.83 -13.61 -12.05
CA SER A 407 20.65 -12.73 -11.20
C SER A 407 20.05 -12.57 -9.82
N THR A 408 20.83 -12.01 -8.91
CA THR A 408 20.38 -11.57 -7.59
C THR A 408 19.68 -10.20 -7.61
N ASN A 409 19.54 -9.56 -8.77
CA ASN A 409 18.66 -8.39 -8.90
C ASN A 409 17.24 -8.90 -9.10
N LEU A 410 16.52 -9.01 -7.99
CA LEU A 410 15.16 -9.52 -7.93
C LEU A 410 14.33 -8.79 -6.88
N ASP A 411 13.02 -8.77 -7.09
CA ASP A 411 12.04 -8.40 -6.08
C ASP A 411 10.71 -9.13 -6.38
N ARG A 412 9.62 -8.76 -5.69
CA ARG A 412 8.27 -9.23 -5.98
C ARG A 412 7.29 -8.09 -6.17
N TYR A 413 6.24 -8.35 -6.94
CA TYR A 413 5.21 -7.38 -7.30
C TYR A 413 3.81 -7.98 -7.11
N PRO A 414 2.82 -7.25 -6.57
CA PRO A 414 1.45 -7.75 -6.36
C PRO A 414 0.74 -8.08 -7.69
N LYS A 415 -0.02 -9.17 -7.72
CA LYS A 415 -0.86 -9.57 -8.86
C LYS A 415 -2.13 -10.24 -8.36
N GLY A 416 -3.24 -9.50 -8.39
CA GLY A 416 -4.51 -9.94 -7.78
C GLY A 416 -4.29 -10.28 -6.30
N ASP A 417 -4.83 -11.42 -5.85
CA ASP A 417 -4.65 -11.92 -4.47
C ASP A 417 -3.29 -12.62 -4.24
N SER A 418 -2.34 -12.49 -5.16
CA SER A 418 -1.02 -13.11 -5.11
C SER A 418 0.07 -12.14 -5.55
N TYR A 419 1.21 -12.65 -6.01
CA TYR A 419 2.36 -11.87 -6.43
C TYR A 419 3.18 -12.61 -7.49
N GLN A 420 4.02 -11.87 -8.19
CA GLN A 420 5.03 -12.42 -9.10
C GLN A 420 6.42 -12.05 -8.59
N TYR A 421 7.39 -12.93 -8.84
CA TYR A 421 8.81 -12.63 -8.69
C TYR A 421 9.32 -11.99 -9.99
N VAL A 422 10.01 -10.85 -9.85
CA VAL A 422 10.59 -10.11 -10.96
C VAL A 422 12.10 -10.25 -10.85
N ILE A 423 12.72 -10.92 -11.82
CA ILE A 423 14.13 -11.33 -11.75
C ILE A 423 14.85 -10.87 -13.03
N ALA A 424 15.86 -10.03 -12.90
CA ALA A 424 16.73 -9.69 -14.02
C ALA A 424 17.64 -10.87 -14.38
N LEU A 425 17.92 -11.06 -15.67
CA LEU A 425 18.78 -12.13 -16.14
C LEU A 425 20.25 -11.68 -16.20
N GLY A 426 21.17 -12.58 -15.85
CA GLY A 426 22.61 -12.30 -15.77
C GLY A 426 23.34 -12.25 -17.12
N ASN A 427 22.68 -12.58 -18.23
CA ASN A 427 23.27 -12.60 -19.56
C ASN A 427 22.77 -11.42 -20.42
N GLY A 428 23.65 -10.86 -21.25
CA GLY A 428 23.25 -10.11 -22.44
C GLY A 428 22.92 -11.06 -23.60
N TYR A 429 21.90 -10.75 -24.38
CA TYR A 429 21.48 -11.54 -25.54
C TYR A 429 21.64 -10.72 -26.82
N ASP A 430 21.84 -11.39 -27.96
CA ASP A 430 21.84 -10.78 -29.29
C ASP A 430 20.44 -10.96 -29.91
N ASP A 431 19.86 -9.89 -30.44
CA ASP A 431 18.52 -9.93 -31.08
C ASP A 431 18.52 -10.48 -32.52
N GLY A 432 19.69 -10.89 -33.03
CA GLY A 432 19.92 -11.34 -34.40
C GLY A 432 20.14 -10.20 -35.41
N ASN A 433 20.03 -8.93 -34.97
CA ASN A 433 20.23 -7.74 -35.79
C ASN A 433 21.50 -6.96 -35.39
N GLY A 434 22.30 -7.52 -34.47
CA GLY A 434 23.50 -6.88 -33.93
C GLY A 434 23.21 -5.89 -32.82
N ASN A 435 22.04 -5.95 -32.18
CA ASN A 435 21.77 -5.21 -30.95
C ASN A 435 21.94 -6.12 -29.73
N THR A 436 22.37 -5.52 -28.62
CA THR A 436 22.38 -6.19 -27.32
C THR A 436 21.06 -5.95 -26.61
N ILE A 437 20.45 -7.03 -26.10
CA ILE A 437 19.26 -6.98 -25.28
C ILE A 437 19.54 -7.53 -23.88
N THR A 438 18.90 -6.95 -22.88
CA THR A 438 18.80 -7.53 -21.54
C THR A 438 17.36 -7.94 -21.25
N LYS A 439 17.16 -8.91 -20.36
CA LYS A 439 15.85 -9.47 -20.07
C LYS A 439 15.52 -9.45 -18.60
N ILE A 440 14.25 -9.26 -18.30
CA ILE A 440 13.67 -9.33 -16.95
C ILE A 440 12.52 -10.34 -17.01
N GLY A 441 12.61 -11.41 -16.23
CA GLY A 441 11.60 -12.45 -16.17
C GLY A 441 10.60 -12.21 -15.05
N TRP A 442 9.31 -12.31 -15.39
CA TRP A 442 8.20 -12.28 -14.44
C TRP A 442 7.71 -13.71 -14.21
N TYR A 443 7.92 -14.22 -13.00
CA TYR A 443 7.63 -15.61 -12.63
C TYR A 443 6.52 -15.67 -11.59
N ASN A 444 5.58 -16.59 -11.77
CA ASN A 444 4.61 -16.91 -10.71
C ASN A 444 5.29 -17.75 -9.60
N PRO A 445 4.70 -17.86 -8.40
CA PRO A 445 5.30 -18.61 -7.29
C PRO A 445 5.56 -20.10 -7.58
N ASP A 446 4.89 -20.67 -8.59
CA ASP A 446 5.08 -22.04 -9.06
C ASP A 446 6.21 -22.19 -10.11
N LEU A 447 7.04 -21.15 -10.29
CA LEU A 447 8.13 -21.05 -11.28
C LEU A 447 7.69 -20.98 -12.74
N THR A 448 6.39 -20.87 -13.03
CA THR A 448 5.94 -20.62 -14.39
C THR A 448 6.30 -19.20 -14.81
N LEU A 449 6.96 -19.07 -15.95
CA LEU A 449 7.24 -17.78 -16.57
C LEU A 449 5.94 -17.22 -17.15
N ASP A 450 5.57 -16.01 -16.75
CA ASP A 450 4.46 -15.26 -17.33
C ASP A 450 4.93 -14.56 -18.63
N HIS A 451 5.96 -13.71 -18.53
CA HIS A 451 6.58 -13.07 -19.68
C HIS A 451 8.02 -12.58 -19.38
N PHE A 452 8.73 -12.18 -20.43
CA PHE A 452 9.97 -11.40 -20.33
C PHE A 452 9.75 -9.97 -20.79
N ALA A 453 10.19 -8.98 -20.00
CA ALA A 453 10.47 -7.64 -20.52
C ALA A 453 11.86 -7.67 -21.17
N ASN A 454 11.95 -7.33 -22.46
CA ASN A 454 13.19 -7.39 -23.22
C ASN A 454 13.63 -5.96 -23.56
N ILE A 455 14.66 -5.46 -22.88
CA ILE A 455 15.17 -4.10 -23.07
C ILE A 455 16.27 -4.09 -24.12
N ASN A 456 16.11 -3.24 -25.14
CA ASN A 456 17.07 -3.10 -26.24
C ASN A 456 18.07 -1.98 -25.94
N LEU A 457 19.34 -2.34 -25.76
CA LEU A 457 20.44 -1.39 -25.53
C LEU A 457 21.03 -0.84 -26.85
N GLY A 458 20.54 -1.29 -28.00
CA GLY A 458 21.03 -0.91 -29.31
C GLY A 458 22.34 -1.59 -29.70
N SER A 459 22.88 -1.20 -30.86
CA SER A 459 24.06 -1.83 -31.47
C SER A 459 25.38 -1.51 -30.80
N ASN A 460 25.41 -0.50 -29.93
CA ASN A 460 26.57 -0.12 -29.13
C ASN A 460 26.40 -0.51 -27.65
N GLY A 461 25.26 -1.06 -27.25
CA GLY A 461 25.09 -1.62 -25.91
C GLY A 461 25.96 -2.86 -25.73
N ILE A 462 26.62 -2.97 -24.58
CA ILE A 462 27.49 -4.11 -24.23
C ILE A 462 26.81 -4.99 -23.18
N PHE A 463 26.30 -4.37 -22.12
CA PHE A 463 25.75 -5.04 -20.95
C PHE A 463 24.85 -4.06 -20.18
N ALA A 464 23.95 -4.58 -19.36
CA ALA A 464 23.17 -3.78 -18.42
C ALA A 464 23.05 -4.48 -17.07
N GLN A 465 23.25 -3.72 -16.01
CA GLN A 465 22.96 -4.15 -14.64
C GLN A 465 21.63 -3.53 -14.20
N HIS A 466 20.71 -4.33 -13.68
CA HIS A 466 19.42 -3.84 -13.16
C HIS A 466 19.57 -3.45 -11.70
N TYR A 467 18.69 -2.56 -11.22
CA TYR A 467 18.72 -2.14 -9.83
C TYR A 467 17.30 -2.18 -9.24
N PHE A 468 16.93 -3.32 -8.67
CA PHE A 468 15.65 -3.45 -7.97
C PHE A 468 15.84 -3.13 -6.49
N VAL A 469 15.16 -2.07 -6.06
CA VAL A 469 15.02 -1.68 -4.65
C VAL A 469 13.55 -1.58 -4.30
N THR A 470 13.23 -1.60 -3.01
CA THR A 470 11.84 -1.49 -2.54
C THR A 470 11.14 -0.28 -3.17
N GLY A 471 10.01 -0.52 -3.83
CA GLY A 471 9.23 0.51 -4.52
C GLY A 471 9.67 0.85 -5.95
N SER A 472 10.84 0.37 -6.41
CA SER A 472 11.32 0.63 -7.79
C SER A 472 10.49 -0.03 -8.89
N LEU A 473 9.73 -1.07 -8.56
CA LEU A 473 8.78 -1.73 -9.47
C LEU A 473 7.40 -1.08 -9.48
N ASN A 474 7.17 0.01 -8.75
CA ASN A 474 5.91 0.75 -8.84
C ASN A 474 5.83 1.39 -10.25
N PRO A 475 4.83 1.03 -11.09
CA PRO A 475 4.71 1.58 -12.44
C PRO A 475 4.58 3.11 -12.43
N TYR A 476 4.03 3.68 -11.35
CA TYR A 476 3.79 5.11 -11.22
C TYR A 476 4.96 5.91 -10.62
N LEU A 477 6.13 5.29 -10.45
CA LEU A 477 7.29 5.94 -9.81
C LEU A 477 7.91 7.00 -10.72
N PHE A 478 8.16 6.67 -11.98
CA PHE A 478 8.90 7.51 -12.90
C PHE A 478 7.98 8.31 -13.83
N ASN A 479 6.91 7.70 -14.31
CA ASN A 479 5.81 8.35 -15.00
C ASN A 479 4.49 7.84 -14.42
N THR A 480 3.43 8.63 -14.44
CA THR A 480 2.11 8.18 -13.98
C THR A 480 1.36 7.36 -15.03
N ASP A 481 2.06 6.70 -15.96
CA ASP A 481 1.43 5.78 -16.91
C ASP A 481 1.35 4.35 -16.33
N ASP A 482 0.42 3.52 -16.81
CA ASP A 482 0.24 2.13 -16.35
C ASP A 482 1.40 1.19 -16.75
N GLN A 483 2.52 1.74 -17.26
CA GLN A 483 3.65 0.99 -17.78
C GLN A 483 4.72 0.81 -16.71
N HIS A 484 5.28 -0.40 -16.56
CA HIS A 484 6.44 -0.54 -15.69
C HIS A 484 7.68 0.04 -16.34
N GLU A 485 8.46 0.71 -15.50
CA GLU A 485 9.73 1.31 -15.88
C GLU A 485 10.82 0.80 -14.93
N TYR A 486 11.93 0.36 -15.53
CA TYR A 486 13.04 -0.29 -14.85
C TYR A 486 14.27 0.59 -14.89
N ILE A 487 14.90 0.76 -13.73
CA ILE A 487 16.19 1.41 -13.60
C ILE A 487 17.32 0.40 -13.87
N LEU A 488 18.24 0.78 -14.76
CA LEU A 488 19.39 -0.03 -15.13
C LEU A 488 20.60 0.83 -15.43
N ILE A 489 21.79 0.30 -15.19
CA ILE A 489 23.05 0.90 -15.60
C ILE A 489 23.48 0.20 -16.88
N GLY A 490 23.35 0.89 -18.01
CA GLY A 490 23.79 0.40 -19.30
C GLY A 490 25.25 0.76 -19.55
N THR A 491 26.03 -0.21 -20.02
CA THR A 491 27.38 0.01 -20.53
C THR A 491 27.34 0.08 -22.05
N PHE A 492 27.78 1.20 -22.61
CA PHE A 492 27.74 1.47 -24.05
C PHE A 492 29.14 1.72 -24.60
N GLU A 493 29.45 1.12 -25.76
CA GLU A 493 30.63 1.48 -26.53
C GLU A 493 30.43 2.87 -27.14
N ASN A 494 31.40 3.76 -26.91
CA ASN A 494 31.41 5.09 -27.50
C ASN A 494 32.20 5.12 -28.82
N ALA A 495 32.15 6.25 -29.53
CA ALA A 495 32.80 6.39 -30.83
C ALA A 495 34.33 6.23 -30.79
N ALA A 496 34.95 6.27 -29.61
CA ALA A 496 36.39 6.04 -29.42
C ALA A 496 36.74 4.57 -29.10
N GLY A 497 35.75 3.68 -29.00
CA GLY A 497 35.94 2.27 -28.62
C GLY A 497 36.18 2.05 -27.13
N SER A 498 35.84 3.04 -26.29
CA SER A 498 35.82 2.92 -24.83
C SER A 498 34.38 2.69 -24.35
N ASN A 499 34.23 2.23 -23.11
CA ASN A 499 32.93 1.93 -22.53
C ASN A 499 32.51 3.05 -21.58
N ASP A 500 31.31 3.58 -21.79
CA ASP A 500 30.69 4.55 -20.89
C ASP A 500 29.53 3.87 -20.14
N ASN A 501 29.50 4.04 -18.82
CA ASN A 501 28.36 3.64 -18.01
C ASN A 501 27.34 4.78 -17.98
N ILE A 502 26.07 4.46 -18.14
CA ILE A 502 24.98 5.44 -18.19
C ILE A 502 23.84 4.87 -17.35
N LEU A 503 23.27 5.69 -16.47
CA LEU A 503 22.02 5.35 -15.82
C LEU A 503 20.88 5.51 -16.83
N CYS A 504 20.08 4.46 -16.97
CA CYS A 504 18.97 4.39 -17.89
C CYS A 504 17.68 4.04 -17.15
N ILE A 505 16.58 4.56 -17.64
CA ILE A 505 15.23 4.10 -17.29
C ILE A 505 14.61 3.56 -18.56
N ALA A 506 14.14 2.33 -18.51
CA ALA A 506 13.59 1.61 -19.64
C ALA A 506 12.19 1.10 -19.36
N ASN A 507 11.33 1.07 -20.37
CA ASN A 507 9.96 0.63 -20.19
C ASN A 507 9.75 -0.84 -20.60
N ASP A 508 8.58 -1.39 -20.27
CA ASP A 508 8.16 -2.74 -20.67
C ASP A 508 8.18 -3.00 -22.19
N ASN A 509 8.08 -1.95 -23.02
CA ASN A 509 8.16 -2.08 -24.49
C ASN A 509 9.60 -2.32 -24.98
N GLY A 510 10.58 -2.24 -24.09
CA GLY A 510 11.99 -2.46 -24.39
C GLY A 510 12.74 -1.21 -24.80
N GLU A 511 12.18 -0.02 -24.58
CA GLU A 511 12.73 1.26 -24.98
C GLU A 511 13.48 1.93 -23.82
N LEU A 512 14.67 2.48 -24.10
CA LEU A 512 15.38 3.35 -23.15
C LEU A 512 14.74 4.75 -23.18
N LYS A 513 13.86 5.04 -22.22
CA LYS A 513 13.11 6.29 -22.09
C LYS A 513 14.01 7.47 -21.71
N TYR A 514 14.76 7.30 -20.62
CA TYR A 514 15.66 8.32 -20.07
C TYR A 514 17.08 7.78 -19.96
N GLN A 515 18.06 8.64 -20.23
CA GLN A 515 19.48 8.33 -20.13
C GLN A 515 20.21 9.50 -19.48
N PHE A 516 20.92 9.25 -18.39
CA PHE A 516 21.64 10.26 -17.62
C PHE A 516 23.15 10.07 -17.82
N ALA A 517 23.65 10.68 -18.90
CA ALA A 517 25.06 10.61 -19.27
C ALA A 517 25.85 11.81 -18.72
N GLY A 518 27.12 11.58 -18.44
CA GLY A 518 28.07 12.63 -18.08
C GLY A 518 28.44 13.54 -19.25
N ASP A 519 29.06 14.68 -18.95
CA ASP A 519 29.56 15.63 -19.95
C ASP A 519 30.90 16.26 -19.54
N ASP A 520 31.47 17.11 -20.39
CA ASP A 520 32.75 17.80 -20.15
C ASP A 520 32.71 18.74 -18.92
N THR A 521 31.53 19.06 -18.39
CA THR A 521 31.35 19.95 -17.23
C THR A 521 31.18 19.19 -15.91
N LYS A 522 30.48 18.06 -15.93
CA LYS A 522 30.16 17.26 -14.73
C LYS A 522 31.10 16.05 -14.54
N GLY A 523 31.75 15.61 -15.62
CA GLY A 523 32.55 14.39 -15.65
C GLY A 523 31.72 13.15 -16.01
N ALA A 524 32.30 11.96 -15.83
CA ALA A 524 31.66 10.69 -16.17
C ALA A 524 30.61 10.29 -15.12
N TYR A 525 29.61 9.50 -15.52
CA TYR A 525 28.65 8.90 -14.59
C TYR A 525 29.38 8.11 -13.49
N ASN A 526 28.91 8.25 -12.25
CA ASN A 526 29.49 7.59 -11.09
C ASN A 526 28.46 6.73 -10.33
N PHE A 527 27.26 7.24 -10.04
CA PHE A 527 26.22 6.50 -9.34
C PHE A 527 24.81 7.05 -9.66
N GLY A 528 23.81 6.20 -9.41
CA GLY A 528 22.39 6.57 -9.36
C GLY A 528 21.82 6.17 -8.00
N TYR A 529 20.98 7.02 -7.42
CA TYR A 529 20.42 6.80 -6.09
C TYR A 529 18.94 7.22 -6.06
N LEU A 530 18.07 6.30 -5.65
CA LEU A 530 16.64 6.53 -5.54
C LEU A 530 16.28 6.81 -4.08
N SER A 531 15.96 8.07 -3.78
CA SER A 531 15.56 8.51 -2.45
C SER A 531 14.04 8.40 -2.29
N GLY A 532 13.59 7.89 -1.14
CA GLY A 532 12.17 7.91 -0.78
C GLY A 532 11.22 7.21 -1.76
N ALA A 533 11.65 6.15 -2.45
CA ALA A 533 10.88 5.43 -3.47
C ALA A 533 9.47 4.99 -3.04
N THR A 534 9.29 4.72 -1.76
CA THR A 534 8.03 4.29 -1.14
C THR A 534 7.30 5.42 -0.40
N THR A 535 7.80 6.64 -0.50
CA THR A 535 7.25 7.85 0.15
C THR A 535 6.46 8.70 -0.83
N ASP A 536 5.82 9.75 -0.34
CA ASP A 536 5.09 10.70 -1.19
C ASP A 536 6.01 11.71 -1.91
N ASN A 537 7.32 11.70 -1.62
CA ASN A 537 8.32 12.58 -2.23
C ASN A 537 9.52 11.81 -2.80
N PRO A 538 9.32 10.87 -3.74
CA PRO A 538 10.42 10.13 -4.34
C PRO A 538 11.30 11.04 -5.19
N LYS A 539 12.62 10.79 -5.18
CA LYS A 539 13.61 11.55 -5.93
C LYS A 539 14.65 10.65 -6.56
N LEU A 540 15.16 11.05 -7.72
CA LEU A 540 16.33 10.42 -8.34
C LEU A 540 17.53 11.36 -8.22
N LEU A 541 18.63 10.86 -7.65
CA LEU A 541 19.94 11.52 -7.67
C LEU A 541 20.84 10.81 -8.69
N VAL A 542 21.48 11.58 -9.57
CA VAL A 542 22.49 11.07 -10.50
C VAL A 542 23.79 11.81 -10.27
N GLY A 543 24.82 11.05 -9.91
CA GLY A 543 26.15 11.58 -9.62
C GLY A 543 27.13 11.39 -10.76
N PHE A 544 27.93 12.42 -10.99
CA PHE A 544 29.03 12.46 -11.95
C PHE A 544 30.33 12.79 -11.23
N MET A 545 31.46 12.29 -11.76
CA MET A 545 32.79 12.55 -11.23
C MET A 545 33.73 13.04 -12.33
N ASN A 546 34.39 14.17 -12.09
CA ASN A 546 35.38 14.73 -13.00
C ASN A 546 36.79 14.14 -12.79
N ASP A 547 37.73 14.50 -13.66
CA ASP A 547 39.14 14.05 -13.59
C ASP A 547 39.88 14.52 -12.32
N GLU A 548 39.32 15.49 -11.58
CA GLU A 548 39.83 16.01 -10.31
C GLU A 548 39.23 15.28 -9.09
N SER A 549 38.45 14.22 -9.32
CA SER A 549 37.71 13.45 -8.29
C SER A 549 36.67 14.29 -7.54
N GLU A 550 36.12 15.33 -8.17
CA GLU A 550 35.01 16.10 -7.62
C GLU A 550 33.67 15.58 -8.15
N PHE A 551 32.68 15.57 -7.28
CA PHE A 551 31.32 15.12 -7.57
C PHE A 551 30.42 16.27 -8.00
N THR A 552 29.60 16.02 -9.01
CA THR A 552 28.43 16.84 -9.34
C THR A 552 27.18 15.96 -9.28
N LEU A 553 26.15 16.38 -8.57
CA LEU A 553 24.89 15.67 -8.41
C LEU A 553 23.78 16.41 -9.12
N ASP A 554 23.06 15.71 -9.98
CA ASP A 554 21.78 16.16 -10.51
C ASP A 554 20.66 15.49 -9.72
N ALA A 555 19.78 16.29 -9.14
CA ALA A 555 18.59 15.80 -8.47
C ALA A 555 17.36 15.99 -9.35
N TYR A 556 16.47 15.00 -9.35
CA TYR A 556 15.22 15.02 -10.09
C TYR A 556 14.05 14.68 -9.17
N ASN A 557 12.96 15.44 -9.32
CA ASN A 557 11.69 15.13 -8.67
C ASN A 557 10.99 14.02 -9.46
N LEU A 558 10.42 13.05 -8.75
CA LEU A 558 9.62 11.98 -9.36
C LEU A 558 8.13 12.10 -9.00
N PRO A 559 7.24 11.69 -9.91
CA PRO A 559 7.52 11.23 -11.28
C PRO A 559 7.89 12.41 -12.20
N PHE A 560 8.52 12.12 -13.34
CA PHE A 560 8.92 13.10 -14.36
C PHE A 560 7.71 13.69 -15.11
N SER A 561 6.70 12.86 -15.34
CA SER A 561 5.42 13.25 -15.92
C SER A 561 4.30 12.93 -14.95
N MET A 562 3.36 13.87 -14.78
CA MET A 562 2.14 13.75 -14.01
C MET A 562 0.99 14.28 -14.83
N PHE A 563 -0.17 13.61 -14.73
CA PHE A 563 -1.42 14.00 -15.38
C PHE A 563 -1.37 13.95 -16.91
N ALA A 564 -2.50 13.63 -17.53
CA ALA A 564 -2.62 13.60 -18.99
C ALA A 564 -2.69 15.00 -19.62
N GLY A 565 -2.92 16.04 -18.81
CA GLY A 565 -2.99 17.44 -19.24
C GLY A 565 -3.59 18.36 -18.17
N GLY A 566 -3.84 19.61 -18.58
CA GLY A 566 -4.40 20.66 -17.72
C GLY A 566 -3.36 21.42 -16.90
N SER A 567 -3.76 22.56 -16.34
CA SER A 567 -2.93 23.38 -15.46
C SER A 567 -3.36 23.37 -14.00
N GLY A 568 -4.42 22.61 -13.67
CA GLY A 568 -4.97 22.51 -12.32
C GLY A 568 -5.81 23.72 -11.91
N GLN A 569 -6.16 24.60 -12.85
CA GLN A 569 -7.08 25.72 -12.63
C GLN A 569 -8.53 25.24 -12.82
N GLU A 570 -9.49 25.97 -12.25
CA GLU A 570 -10.92 25.61 -12.35
C GLU A 570 -11.42 25.48 -13.80
N ASP A 571 -10.95 26.35 -14.70
CA ASP A 571 -11.30 26.34 -16.13
C ASP A 571 -10.40 25.45 -17.00
N ASP A 572 -9.36 24.86 -16.40
CA ASP A 572 -8.38 23.98 -17.04
C ASP A 572 -7.82 22.95 -16.02
N PRO A 573 -8.67 22.03 -15.53
CA PRO A 573 -8.32 21.10 -14.45
C PRO A 573 -7.27 20.09 -14.91
N TYR A 574 -6.49 19.57 -13.96
CA TYR A 574 -5.62 18.42 -14.23
C TYR A 574 -6.45 17.21 -14.64
N ILE A 575 -6.03 16.56 -15.72
CA ILE A 575 -6.71 15.38 -16.27
C ILE A 575 -6.12 14.11 -15.68
N ILE A 576 -6.97 13.30 -15.05
CA ILE A 576 -6.62 12.03 -14.41
C ILE A 576 -7.03 10.88 -15.34
N GLU A 577 -6.05 10.12 -15.84
CA GLU A 577 -6.28 8.94 -16.69
C GLU A 577 -5.91 7.62 -15.99
N THR A 578 -5.04 7.66 -14.98
CA THR A 578 -4.51 6.47 -14.29
C THR A 578 -4.65 6.55 -12.76
N PRO A 579 -4.56 5.41 -12.05
CA PRO A 579 -4.38 5.40 -10.60
C PRO A 579 -3.16 6.19 -10.13
N GLY A 580 -2.09 6.21 -10.95
CA GLY A 580 -0.88 7.00 -10.70
C GLY A 580 -1.16 8.50 -10.64
N ASP A 581 -1.96 9.02 -11.58
CA ASP A 581 -2.40 10.42 -11.62
C ASP A 581 -3.23 10.79 -10.39
N LEU A 582 -4.22 9.96 -10.05
CA LEU A 582 -5.08 10.15 -8.88
C LEU A 582 -4.22 10.27 -7.60
N ASN A 583 -3.19 9.44 -7.50
CA ASN A 583 -2.26 9.45 -6.37
C ASN A 583 -1.42 10.73 -6.27
N GLN A 584 -1.19 11.47 -7.37
CA GLN A 584 -0.43 12.72 -7.35
C GLN A 584 -1.24 13.91 -6.79
N MET A 585 -2.55 13.80 -6.62
CA MET A 585 -3.39 14.91 -6.11
C MET A 585 -2.89 15.46 -4.77
N ARG A 586 -2.27 14.61 -3.93
CA ARG A 586 -1.66 15.01 -2.65
C ARG A 586 -0.55 16.06 -2.79
N LYS A 587 0.09 16.15 -3.96
CA LYS A 587 1.14 17.13 -4.25
C LYS A 587 0.59 18.52 -4.57
N SER A 588 -0.72 18.65 -4.87
CA SER A 588 -1.36 19.93 -5.20
C SER A 588 -2.83 19.95 -4.76
N PRO A 589 -3.12 19.87 -3.45
CA PRO A 589 -4.47 19.63 -2.94
C PRO A 589 -5.45 20.81 -3.12
N SER A 590 -4.97 21.97 -3.58
CA SER A 590 -5.79 23.14 -3.93
C SER A 590 -6.11 23.26 -5.43
N ALA A 591 -5.60 22.34 -6.27
CA ALA A 591 -5.84 22.34 -7.71
C ALA A 591 -7.18 21.68 -8.07
N TYR A 592 -7.66 21.91 -9.29
CA TYR A 592 -8.87 21.29 -9.83
C TYR A 592 -8.53 20.07 -10.69
N TYR A 593 -9.37 19.05 -10.60
CA TYR A 593 -9.14 17.74 -11.22
C TYR A 593 -10.37 17.25 -11.97
N ALA A 594 -10.15 16.56 -13.09
CA ALA A 594 -11.20 15.90 -13.85
C ALA A 594 -10.77 14.48 -14.28
N LEU A 595 -11.67 13.50 -14.18
CA LEU A 595 -11.43 12.16 -14.72
C LEU A 595 -11.64 12.15 -16.24
N ALA A 596 -10.74 11.51 -16.97
CA ALA A 596 -10.88 11.28 -18.41
C ALA A 596 -11.57 9.95 -18.76
N ASN A 597 -11.47 8.97 -17.87
CA ASN A 597 -11.99 7.61 -18.02
C ASN A 597 -12.24 6.98 -16.64
N ASP A 598 -12.92 5.83 -16.66
CA ASP A 598 -13.05 4.95 -15.50
C ASP A 598 -11.66 4.50 -15.01
N LEU A 599 -11.45 4.50 -13.68
CA LEU A 599 -10.19 4.13 -13.05
C LEU A 599 -10.33 2.78 -12.32
N ASP A 600 -9.55 1.78 -12.72
CA ASP A 600 -9.43 0.52 -11.98
C ASP A 600 -8.28 0.59 -10.97
N MET A 601 -8.63 0.80 -9.70
CA MET A 601 -7.66 0.89 -8.60
C MET A 601 -7.09 -0.46 -8.18
N SER A 602 -7.52 -1.59 -8.77
CA SER A 602 -6.85 -2.88 -8.53
C SER A 602 -5.42 -2.92 -9.09
N LYS A 603 -5.09 -1.99 -10.00
CA LYS A 603 -3.74 -1.76 -10.52
C LYS A 603 -2.88 -0.90 -9.59
N PHE A 604 -3.49 -0.22 -8.62
CA PHE A 604 -2.79 0.71 -7.74
C PHE A 604 -1.87 -0.06 -6.78
N TYR A 605 -0.64 0.44 -6.62
CA TYR A 605 0.34 -0.19 -5.74
C TYR A 605 0.08 0.21 -4.28
N GLY A 606 -0.56 -0.68 -3.51
CA GLY A 606 -0.83 -0.51 -2.09
C GLY A 606 -2.21 0.10 -1.79
N LYS A 607 -2.35 0.71 -0.60
CA LYS A 607 -3.58 1.42 -0.20
C LYS A 607 -3.50 2.89 -0.60
N PHE A 608 -4.58 3.44 -1.12
CA PHE A 608 -4.68 4.86 -1.44
C PHE A 608 -4.64 5.67 -0.14
N LYS A 609 -3.60 6.50 0.01
CA LYS A 609 -3.49 7.43 1.13
C LYS A 609 -4.43 8.62 0.91
N PRO A 610 -5.32 8.94 1.89
CA PRO A 610 -6.19 10.11 1.82
C PRO A 610 -5.45 11.41 1.46
N VAL A 611 -6.09 12.27 0.67
CA VAL A 611 -5.65 13.65 0.47
C VAL A 611 -6.05 14.46 1.70
N ASP A 612 -5.11 14.69 2.62
CA ASP A 612 -5.41 15.19 3.97
C ASP A 612 -6.12 16.56 4.00
N ALA A 613 -5.68 17.54 3.20
CA ALA A 613 -6.22 18.91 3.21
C ALA A 613 -6.63 19.40 1.82
N PHE A 614 -7.69 18.82 1.27
CA PHE A 614 -8.22 19.17 -0.05
C PHE A 614 -9.03 20.45 -0.04
N SER A 615 -8.71 21.38 -0.94
CA SER A 615 -9.39 22.67 -1.11
C SER A 615 -9.65 23.02 -2.59
N GLY A 616 -9.35 22.10 -3.51
CA GLY A 616 -9.64 22.22 -4.93
C GLY A 616 -11.02 21.70 -5.33
N GLY A 617 -11.24 21.44 -6.62
CA GLY A 617 -12.47 20.81 -7.14
C GLY A 617 -12.18 19.45 -7.78
N PHE A 618 -13.18 18.55 -7.79
CA PHE A 618 -13.03 17.22 -8.37
C PHE A 618 -14.27 16.87 -9.20
N ASP A 619 -14.09 16.70 -10.51
CA ASP A 619 -15.15 16.37 -11.45
C ASP A 619 -14.91 14.97 -12.05
N GLY A 620 -15.75 14.00 -11.72
CA GLY A 620 -15.65 12.66 -12.30
C GLY A 620 -16.03 12.61 -13.77
N CYS A 621 -16.66 13.65 -14.33
CA CYS A 621 -17.13 13.72 -15.70
C CYS A 621 -18.01 12.51 -16.12
N GLY A 622 -18.68 11.89 -15.16
CA GLY A 622 -19.50 10.69 -15.32
C GLY A 622 -18.76 9.36 -15.23
N ASN A 623 -17.45 9.36 -14.97
CA ASN A 623 -16.61 8.16 -14.89
C ASN A 623 -16.60 7.55 -13.48
N SER A 624 -16.10 6.31 -13.39
CA SER A 624 -15.96 5.57 -12.13
C SER A 624 -14.55 5.54 -11.55
N ILE A 625 -14.47 5.28 -10.25
CA ILE A 625 -13.27 4.84 -9.53
C ILE A 625 -13.62 3.51 -8.86
N ASP A 626 -13.05 2.44 -9.39
CA ASP A 626 -13.39 1.07 -9.04
C ASP A 626 -12.33 0.46 -8.13
N ASN A 627 -12.75 -0.38 -7.19
CA ASN A 627 -11.87 -1.18 -6.32
C ASN A 627 -10.91 -0.34 -5.45
N LEU A 628 -11.31 0.89 -5.10
CA LEU A 628 -10.49 1.79 -4.28
C LEU A 628 -10.33 1.26 -2.85
N VAL A 629 -9.11 0.90 -2.46
CA VAL A 629 -8.78 0.56 -1.06
C VAL A 629 -8.14 1.77 -0.39
N ILE A 630 -8.83 2.37 0.58
CA ILE A 630 -8.38 3.59 1.27
C ILE A 630 -7.64 3.21 2.56
N ASP A 631 -6.51 3.87 2.82
CA ASP A 631 -5.79 3.77 4.08
C ASP A 631 -6.58 4.41 5.22
N GLY A 632 -7.08 3.58 6.15
CA GLY A 632 -7.89 4.00 7.29
C GLY A 632 -7.13 4.34 8.56
N SER A 633 -5.80 4.49 8.48
CA SER A 633 -4.93 4.88 9.60
C SER A 633 -4.92 6.39 9.89
N GLN A 634 -5.60 7.21 9.09
CA GLN A 634 -5.66 8.67 9.28
C GLN A 634 -6.81 9.11 10.21
N SER A 635 -6.62 10.25 10.88
CA SER A 635 -7.62 10.83 11.80
C SER A 635 -8.95 11.18 11.14
N SER A 636 -8.91 11.53 9.84
CA SER A 636 -10.07 11.66 8.97
C SER A 636 -9.82 10.81 7.73
N THR A 637 -10.73 9.91 7.40
CA THR A 637 -10.54 8.88 6.38
C THR A 637 -11.55 9.03 5.25
N GLY A 638 -11.04 9.14 4.03
CA GLY A 638 -11.78 9.12 2.76
C GLY A 638 -10.80 9.31 1.61
N MET A 639 -11.27 9.34 0.36
CA MET A 639 -10.41 9.77 -0.75
C MET A 639 -9.81 11.15 -0.43
N PHE A 640 -10.63 12.02 0.17
CA PHE A 640 -10.20 13.23 0.85
C PHE A 640 -10.26 13.02 2.37
N GLY A 641 -9.16 13.25 3.09
CA GLY A 641 -9.19 13.24 4.56
C GLY A 641 -10.09 14.36 5.05
N ASN A 642 -9.69 15.60 4.77
CA ASN A 642 -10.48 16.82 5.02
C ASN A 642 -10.63 17.60 3.71
N ALA A 643 -11.88 17.70 3.23
CA ALA A 643 -12.27 18.57 2.12
C ALA A 643 -12.80 19.89 2.70
N THR A 644 -11.94 20.90 2.79
CA THR A 644 -12.22 22.17 3.48
C THR A 644 -12.14 23.36 2.52
N GLU A 645 -13.20 24.17 2.49
CA GLU A 645 -13.38 25.27 1.53
C GLU A 645 -13.09 24.84 0.09
N CYS A 646 -13.38 23.57 -0.20
CA CYS A 646 -13.16 22.97 -1.51
C CYS A 646 -14.21 23.44 -2.51
N GLY A 647 -13.86 23.35 -3.80
CA GLY A 647 -14.84 23.35 -4.87
C GLY A 647 -15.75 22.11 -4.80
N GLU A 648 -16.69 22.05 -5.71
CA GLU A 648 -17.64 20.94 -5.81
C GLU A 648 -16.91 19.62 -6.15
N ILE A 649 -17.28 18.54 -5.46
CA ILE A 649 -16.90 17.16 -5.79
C ILE A 649 -18.12 16.51 -6.45
N LYS A 650 -18.03 16.17 -7.73
CA LYS A 650 -19.22 15.76 -8.49
C LYS A 650 -18.99 14.73 -9.57
N ASP A 651 -20.11 14.23 -10.08
CA ASP A 651 -20.20 13.46 -11.33
C ASP A 651 -19.27 12.23 -11.34
N VAL A 652 -19.11 11.55 -10.19
CA VAL A 652 -18.23 10.39 -10.02
C VAL A 652 -18.97 9.20 -9.40
N THR A 653 -18.66 8.00 -9.88
CA THR A 653 -19.14 6.75 -9.28
C THR A 653 -17.99 6.02 -8.59
N PHE A 654 -18.16 5.57 -7.34
CA PHE A 654 -17.22 4.67 -6.66
C PHE A 654 -17.82 3.27 -6.64
N ASN A 655 -17.14 2.29 -7.23
CA ASN A 655 -17.58 0.89 -7.17
C ASN A 655 -16.66 0.07 -6.26
N SER A 656 -17.26 -0.62 -5.29
CA SER A 656 -16.58 -1.51 -4.34
C SER A 656 -15.43 -0.86 -3.55
N PRO A 657 -15.55 0.38 -3.04
CA PRO A 657 -14.49 0.96 -2.22
C PRO A 657 -14.42 0.26 -0.85
N VAL A 658 -13.21 0.11 -0.33
CA VAL A 658 -12.93 -0.56 0.95
C VAL A 658 -12.21 0.39 1.90
N ILE A 659 -12.70 0.48 3.13
CA ILE A 659 -12.06 1.22 4.22
C ILE A 659 -12.05 0.33 5.47
N ASP A 660 -10.85 0.09 6.02
CA ASP A 660 -10.70 -0.50 7.35
C ASP A 660 -10.25 0.59 8.32
N VAL A 661 -11.19 1.11 9.12
CA VAL A 661 -10.94 2.27 9.99
C VAL A 661 -10.26 1.85 11.29
N GLU A 662 -9.16 2.53 11.60
CA GLU A 662 -8.37 2.28 12.81
C GLU A 662 -8.84 3.13 13.99
N SER A 663 -8.43 2.73 15.21
CA SER A 663 -8.86 3.36 16.47
C SER A 663 -8.55 4.86 16.61
N ASN A 664 -7.61 5.38 15.82
CA ASN A 664 -7.19 6.79 15.78
C ASN A 664 -8.03 7.64 14.80
N SER A 665 -8.88 7.02 13.98
CA SER A 665 -9.78 7.71 13.05
C SER A 665 -11.03 8.23 13.78
N PHE A 666 -11.35 9.51 13.60
CA PHE A 666 -12.53 10.17 14.15
C PHE A 666 -13.69 10.21 13.17
N TYR A 667 -13.39 10.37 11.88
CA TYR A 667 -14.37 10.55 10.83
C TYR A 667 -14.01 9.69 9.63
N ALA A 668 -14.97 8.94 9.09
CA ALA A 668 -14.75 8.15 7.89
C ALA A 668 -15.91 8.22 6.90
N GLY A 669 -15.60 8.36 5.61
CA GLY A 669 -16.52 8.22 4.50
C GLY A 669 -15.79 8.05 3.18
N VAL A 670 -16.41 7.38 2.20
CA VAL A 670 -15.74 7.05 0.92
C VAL A 670 -15.19 8.29 0.22
N VAL A 671 -16.00 9.34 0.13
CA VAL A 671 -15.60 10.59 -0.54
C VAL A 671 -14.71 11.41 0.38
N ALA A 672 -15.18 11.68 1.61
CA ALA A 672 -14.44 12.50 2.55
C ALA A 672 -14.55 12.02 4.00
N GLY A 673 -13.47 12.13 4.78
CA GLY A 673 -13.57 12.03 6.23
C GLY A 673 -14.38 13.22 6.79
N MET A 674 -13.97 14.43 6.43
CA MET A 674 -14.66 15.68 6.77
C MET A 674 -14.94 16.52 5.52
N LEU A 675 -16.15 17.09 5.42
CA LEU A 675 -16.53 18.12 4.45
C LEU A 675 -16.94 19.41 5.18
N SER A 676 -16.27 20.52 4.90
CA SER A 676 -16.53 21.81 5.56
C SER A 676 -16.28 22.99 4.63
N GLY A 677 -17.22 23.91 4.53
CA GLY A 677 -17.04 25.19 3.84
C GLY A 677 -18.33 25.61 3.14
N GLU A 678 -18.54 26.91 2.98
CA GLU A 678 -19.79 27.43 2.41
C GLU A 678 -19.97 27.02 0.93
N ALA A 679 -18.85 26.85 0.21
CA ALA A 679 -18.83 26.38 -1.17
C ALA A 679 -18.65 24.85 -1.30
N ALA A 680 -18.38 24.15 -0.19
CA ALA A 680 -18.07 22.74 -0.22
C ALA A 680 -19.34 21.91 -0.46
N ALA A 681 -19.38 21.18 -1.58
CA ALA A 681 -20.53 20.39 -1.98
C ALA A 681 -20.11 19.05 -2.57
N ILE A 682 -20.92 18.03 -2.31
CA ILE A 682 -20.88 16.74 -3.02
C ILE A 682 -22.17 16.61 -3.81
N SER A 683 -22.07 16.49 -5.13
CA SER A 683 -23.26 16.40 -5.99
C SER A 683 -23.15 15.32 -7.05
N ASN A 684 -24.26 14.63 -7.34
CA ASN A 684 -24.29 13.57 -8.35
C ASN A 684 -23.18 12.50 -8.18
N VAL A 685 -22.94 12.10 -6.92
CA VAL A 685 -21.97 11.06 -6.57
C VAL A 685 -22.67 9.76 -6.23
N GLN A 686 -22.18 8.66 -6.79
CA GLN A 686 -22.67 7.32 -6.50
C GLN A 686 -21.61 6.49 -5.79
N VAL A 687 -22.01 5.70 -4.80
CA VAL A 687 -21.15 4.74 -4.11
C VAL A 687 -21.87 3.39 -4.10
N ASN A 688 -21.31 2.40 -4.79
CA ASN A 688 -21.87 1.06 -4.90
C ASN A 688 -20.99 0.07 -4.12
N ASN A 689 -21.61 -0.83 -3.37
CA ASN A 689 -20.97 -1.98 -2.73
C ASN A 689 -19.80 -1.64 -1.79
N ALA A 690 -19.83 -0.45 -1.17
CA ALA A 690 -18.79 -0.03 -0.25
C ALA A 690 -18.75 -0.93 1.00
N LEU A 691 -17.53 -1.27 1.44
CA LEU A 691 -17.27 -1.99 2.68
C LEU A 691 -16.47 -1.09 3.63
N ILE A 692 -17.09 -0.72 4.75
CA ILE A 692 -16.43 0.05 5.82
C ILE A 692 -16.44 -0.81 7.09
N THR A 693 -15.27 -1.21 7.58
CA THR A 693 -15.10 -2.01 8.80
C THR A 693 -14.39 -1.21 9.88
N GLY A 694 -14.81 -1.37 11.13
CA GLY A 694 -14.12 -0.85 12.30
C GLY A 694 -14.09 -1.90 13.41
N ASP A 695 -12.96 -2.03 14.08
CA ASP A 695 -12.79 -3.02 15.14
C ASP A 695 -13.53 -2.62 16.44
N LYS A 696 -13.31 -3.37 17.52
CA LYS A 696 -13.97 -3.11 18.83
C LYS A 696 -13.41 -1.90 19.57
N THR A 697 -12.35 -1.28 19.08
CA THR A 697 -11.71 -0.11 19.69
C THR A 697 -12.11 1.18 18.97
N TYR A 698 -12.55 1.09 17.71
CA TYR A 698 -13.07 2.22 16.97
C TYR A 698 -14.39 2.76 17.53
N SER A 699 -14.45 4.08 17.78
CA SER A 699 -15.65 4.75 18.31
C SER A 699 -15.99 6.08 17.61
N GLY A 700 -15.47 6.28 16.40
CA GLY A 700 -15.68 7.48 15.58
C GLY A 700 -17.04 7.52 14.86
N TYR A 701 -17.12 8.42 13.88
CA TYR A 701 -18.30 8.66 13.05
C TYR A 701 -18.08 8.18 11.62
N ILE A 702 -19.08 7.48 11.07
CA ILE A 702 -19.00 6.91 9.73
C ILE A 702 -20.19 7.37 8.88
N GLY A 703 -19.93 7.88 7.69
CA GLY A 703 -20.93 8.07 6.65
C GLY A 703 -20.58 7.28 5.41
N GLY A 704 -21.57 6.80 4.65
CA GLY A 704 -21.28 6.16 3.36
C GLY A 704 -20.59 7.09 2.36
N LEU A 705 -20.84 8.41 2.44
CA LEU A 705 -20.13 9.43 1.67
C LEU A 705 -19.15 10.22 2.53
N VAL A 706 -19.61 10.74 3.66
CA VAL A 706 -18.85 11.69 4.49
C VAL A 706 -18.92 11.35 5.98
N GLY A 707 -17.78 11.24 6.66
CA GLY A 707 -17.77 11.04 8.12
C GLY A 707 -18.46 12.18 8.88
N GLN A 708 -18.01 13.41 8.67
CA GLN A 708 -18.63 14.63 9.19
C GLN A 708 -18.83 15.70 8.11
N ILE A 709 -20.01 16.32 8.09
CA ILE A 709 -20.31 17.49 7.27
C ILE A 709 -20.65 18.71 8.14
N THR A 710 -20.08 19.88 7.82
CA THR A 710 -20.30 21.11 8.60
C THR A 710 -20.25 22.40 7.76
N SER A 711 -20.50 23.55 8.37
CA SER A 711 -20.22 24.89 7.82
C SER A 711 -20.98 25.24 6.54
N ASN A 712 -22.28 24.95 6.50
CA ASN A 712 -23.20 25.15 5.37
C ASN A 712 -22.91 24.30 4.12
N SER A 713 -22.04 23.29 4.24
CA SER A 713 -21.78 22.34 3.14
C SER A 713 -23.04 21.54 2.75
N SER A 714 -23.08 21.02 1.52
CA SER A 714 -24.25 20.29 1.02
C SER A 714 -23.94 18.95 0.34
N VAL A 715 -24.86 18.00 0.48
CA VAL A 715 -24.91 16.75 -0.31
C VAL A 715 -26.19 16.75 -1.12
N SER A 716 -26.09 16.53 -2.43
CA SER A 716 -27.29 16.49 -3.29
C SER A 716 -27.18 15.51 -4.45
N LEU A 717 -28.30 14.93 -4.89
CA LEU A 717 -28.34 14.01 -6.03
C LEU A 717 -27.42 12.79 -5.86
N CYS A 718 -27.13 12.38 -4.62
CA CYS A 718 -26.20 11.28 -4.35
C CYS A 718 -26.93 9.96 -4.08
N LYS A 719 -26.26 8.85 -4.40
CA LYS A 719 -26.77 7.50 -4.18
C LYS A 719 -25.72 6.62 -3.52
N VAL A 720 -26.02 6.09 -2.33
CA VAL A 720 -25.24 5.03 -1.69
C VAL A 720 -26.02 3.73 -1.82
N ASN A 721 -25.49 2.77 -2.57
CA ASN A 721 -26.16 1.54 -2.94
C ASN A 721 -25.43 0.32 -2.39
N ASN A 722 -26.16 -0.54 -1.70
CA ASN A 722 -25.63 -1.78 -1.13
C ASN A 722 -24.38 -1.60 -0.26
N ILE A 723 -24.35 -0.57 0.58
CA ILE A 723 -23.24 -0.34 1.52
C ILE A 723 -23.27 -1.34 2.68
N THR A 724 -22.11 -1.79 3.13
CA THR A 724 -21.95 -2.54 4.39
C THR A 724 -21.04 -1.76 5.33
N ILE A 725 -21.62 -1.22 6.41
CA ILE A 725 -20.86 -0.62 7.52
C ILE A 725 -20.92 -1.57 8.72
N ASN A 726 -19.76 -2.09 9.14
CA ASN A 726 -19.63 -2.96 10.30
C ASN A 726 -18.60 -2.40 11.27
N ALA A 727 -19.06 -1.56 12.21
CA ALA A 727 -18.24 -0.92 13.23
C ALA A 727 -19.00 -0.93 14.57
N PRO A 728 -19.05 -2.06 15.29
CA PRO A 728 -19.99 -2.29 16.40
C PRO A 728 -19.91 -1.31 17.57
N GLU A 729 -18.81 -0.56 17.71
CA GLU A 729 -18.58 0.43 18.77
C GLU A 729 -18.63 1.90 18.29
N ALA A 730 -18.91 2.14 17.00
CA ALA A 730 -19.08 3.47 16.42
C ALA A 730 -20.34 4.18 16.94
N LYS A 731 -20.24 5.50 17.20
CA LYS A 731 -21.26 6.27 17.96
C LYS A 731 -22.13 7.20 17.12
N GLY A 732 -21.86 7.34 15.83
CA GLY A 732 -22.71 8.08 14.90
C GLY A 732 -22.48 7.60 13.48
N VAL A 733 -23.45 6.87 12.94
CA VAL A 733 -23.30 6.18 11.66
C VAL A 733 -24.51 6.45 10.77
N GLY A 734 -24.26 6.97 9.57
CA GLY A 734 -25.30 7.25 8.59
C GLY A 734 -25.02 6.63 7.23
N GLY A 735 -26.08 6.32 6.48
CA GLY A 735 -25.92 5.84 5.10
C GLY A 735 -25.24 6.87 4.18
N LEU A 736 -25.44 8.17 4.42
CA LEU A 736 -24.72 9.26 3.73
C LEU A 736 -23.68 9.92 4.63
N ALA A 737 -24.07 10.31 5.85
CA ALA A 737 -23.18 11.04 6.77
C ALA A 737 -23.26 10.58 8.22
N GLY A 738 -22.11 10.51 8.92
CA GLY A 738 -22.06 10.15 10.33
C GLY A 738 -22.54 11.28 11.25
N ASP A 739 -21.98 12.48 11.09
CA ASP A 739 -22.28 13.67 11.88
C ASP A 739 -22.51 14.88 10.97
N SER A 740 -23.49 15.71 11.30
CA SER A 740 -23.89 16.87 10.50
C SER A 740 -24.21 18.08 11.37
N ARG A 741 -23.60 19.24 11.06
CA ARG A 741 -23.68 20.45 11.91
C ARG A 741 -23.72 21.74 11.11
N THR A 742 -24.20 22.82 11.71
CA THR A 742 -23.98 24.20 11.22
C THR A 742 -24.48 24.39 9.78
N GLY A 743 -25.81 24.32 9.60
CA GLY A 743 -26.49 24.79 8.39
C GLY A 743 -26.38 23.87 7.18
N THR A 744 -25.93 22.64 7.38
CA THR A 744 -25.72 21.65 6.31
C THR A 744 -27.02 21.10 5.75
N SER A 745 -26.97 20.60 4.51
CA SER A 745 -28.15 20.05 3.83
C SER A 745 -27.88 18.73 3.11
N PHE A 746 -28.87 17.85 3.12
CA PHE A 746 -28.96 16.64 2.32
C PHE A 746 -30.24 16.71 1.50
N THR A 747 -30.11 16.70 0.18
CA THR A 747 -31.27 16.88 -0.72
C THR A 747 -31.29 15.81 -1.81
N ALA A 748 -32.47 15.24 -2.10
CA ALA A 748 -32.66 14.38 -3.26
C ALA A 748 -31.62 13.24 -3.32
N SER A 749 -31.43 12.52 -2.22
CA SER A 749 -30.36 11.51 -2.09
C SER A 749 -30.85 10.23 -1.44
N SER A 750 -30.18 9.11 -1.71
CA SER A 750 -30.61 7.81 -1.21
C SER A 750 -29.50 6.95 -0.65
N ALA A 751 -29.86 6.06 0.29
CA ALA A 751 -28.96 5.08 0.87
C ALA A 751 -29.62 3.70 0.99
N SER A 752 -28.90 2.64 0.65
CA SER A 752 -29.36 1.26 0.85
C SER A 752 -28.23 0.33 1.25
N GLY A 753 -28.55 -0.71 2.02
CA GLY A 753 -27.56 -1.66 2.54
C GLY A 753 -27.75 -1.98 4.03
N SER A 754 -26.65 -2.14 4.76
CA SER A 754 -26.66 -2.52 6.17
C SER A 754 -25.68 -1.74 7.03
N ILE A 755 -26.10 -1.40 8.24
CA ILE A 755 -25.27 -0.76 9.27
C ILE A 755 -25.34 -1.57 10.55
N THR A 756 -24.17 -1.96 11.08
CA THR A 756 -23.99 -2.46 12.44
C THR A 756 -23.07 -1.53 13.22
N ALA A 757 -23.60 -0.84 14.23
CA ALA A 757 -22.86 0.12 15.06
C ALA A 757 -23.38 0.18 16.51
N ALA A 758 -22.81 1.04 17.37
CA ALA A 758 -23.26 1.15 18.75
C ALA A 758 -24.52 2.01 18.89
N SER A 759 -24.46 3.27 18.49
CA SER A 759 -25.55 4.25 18.72
C SER A 759 -25.57 5.33 17.64
N ASN A 760 -26.62 6.16 17.65
CA ASN A 760 -26.93 7.21 16.68
C ASN A 760 -26.81 6.71 15.23
N ILE A 761 -27.59 5.67 14.93
CA ILE A 761 -27.63 5.06 13.61
C ILE A 761 -28.78 5.66 12.81
N GLY A 762 -28.47 6.26 11.66
CA GLY A 762 -29.46 6.80 10.73
C GLY A 762 -29.38 6.16 9.36
N GLY A 763 -30.52 5.96 8.69
CA GLY A 763 -30.50 5.52 7.29
C GLY A 763 -29.83 6.54 6.35
N ILE A 764 -29.95 7.84 6.64
CA ILE A 764 -29.29 8.93 5.90
C ILE A 764 -28.20 9.59 6.74
N VAL A 765 -28.52 10.05 7.94
CA VAL A 765 -27.60 10.80 8.81
C VAL A 765 -27.57 10.24 10.23
N GLY A 766 -26.40 9.97 10.78
CA GLY A 766 -26.27 9.47 12.15
C GLY A 766 -26.76 10.50 13.18
N SER A 767 -26.05 11.63 13.28
CA SER A 767 -26.41 12.76 14.14
C SER A 767 -26.62 14.04 13.31
N ALA A 768 -27.80 14.65 13.43
CA ALA A 768 -28.16 15.89 12.78
C ALA A 768 -28.28 17.04 13.79
N GLY A 769 -27.52 18.13 13.58
CA GLY A 769 -27.60 19.37 14.34
C GLY A 769 -28.94 20.12 14.21
N ASN A 770 -29.04 21.26 14.89
CA ASN A 770 -30.29 22.02 15.04
C ASN A 770 -30.70 22.84 13.81
N ASP A 771 -29.78 23.04 12.87
CA ASP A 771 -29.96 23.78 11.62
C ASP A 771 -29.66 22.91 10.39
N VAL A 772 -29.61 21.59 10.58
CA VAL A 772 -29.44 20.61 9.50
C VAL A 772 -30.77 20.37 8.79
N THR A 773 -30.72 20.25 7.46
CA THR A 773 -31.89 19.90 6.65
C THR A 773 -31.69 18.57 5.92
N VAL A 774 -32.64 17.64 6.05
CA VAL A 774 -32.69 16.38 5.29
C VAL A 774 -34.00 16.34 4.52
N THR A 775 -33.94 16.49 3.20
CA THR A 775 -35.15 16.66 2.37
C THR A 775 -35.15 15.85 1.09
N ASN A 776 -36.30 15.27 0.74
CA ASN A 776 -36.46 14.44 -0.46
C ASN A 776 -35.48 13.27 -0.51
N CYS A 777 -35.17 12.65 0.63
CA CYS A 777 -34.26 11.53 0.71
C CYS A 777 -35.01 10.22 0.99
N HIS A 778 -34.41 9.09 0.64
CA HIS A 778 -34.90 7.79 1.10
C HIS A 778 -33.82 6.82 1.51
N ALA A 779 -34.16 5.97 2.48
CA ALA A 779 -33.26 4.95 2.98
C ALA A 779 -33.92 3.56 2.94
N ASP A 780 -33.24 2.57 2.37
CA ASP A 780 -33.66 1.16 2.41
C ASP A 780 -32.58 0.33 3.13
N MET A 781 -32.62 0.35 4.46
CA MET A 781 -31.49 -0.05 5.30
C MET A 781 -31.86 -1.12 6.33
N THR A 782 -30.97 -2.08 6.51
CA THR A 782 -30.97 -2.97 7.67
C THR A 782 -30.08 -2.37 8.76
N LEU A 783 -30.70 -1.85 9.82
CA LEU A 783 -30.01 -1.12 10.89
C LEU A 783 -29.94 -1.98 12.14
N LYS A 784 -28.73 -2.14 12.70
CA LYS A 784 -28.49 -2.86 13.94
C LYS A 784 -27.60 -2.05 14.86
N GLY A 785 -28.07 -1.78 16.07
CA GLY A 785 -27.26 -1.15 17.11
C GLY A 785 -27.81 -1.33 18.50
N LYS A 786 -27.24 -0.62 19.47
CA LYS A 786 -27.63 -0.71 20.88
C LYS A 786 -28.99 -0.01 21.08
N ASN A 787 -29.03 1.32 21.03
CA ASN A 787 -30.11 2.10 21.68
C ASN A 787 -30.51 3.44 21.05
N THR A 788 -30.02 3.85 19.88
CA THR A 788 -30.50 5.09 19.24
C THR A 788 -30.43 4.88 17.74
N ILE A 789 -31.58 4.61 17.14
CA ILE A 789 -31.69 4.17 15.74
C ILE A 789 -32.90 4.82 15.09
N GLY A 790 -32.67 5.54 13.98
CA GLY A 790 -33.71 6.13 13.16
C GLY A 790 -33.61 5.69 11.71
N GLY A 791 -34.73 5.42 11.07
CA GLY A 791 -34.72 5.03 9.65
C GLY A 791 -34.23 6.13 8.70
N ILE A 792 -34.27 7.41 9.10
CA ILE A 792 -33.64 8.53 8.37
C ILE A 792 -32.52 9.16 9.20
N ALA A 793 -32.81 9.60 10.42
CA ALA A 793 -31.85 10.25 11.31
C ALA A 793 -31.74 9.51 12.66
N GLY A 794 -30.53 9.13 13.07
CA GLY A 794 -30.34 8.51 14.39
C GLY A 794 -30.71 9.48 15.52
N GLU A 795 -30.07 10.64 15.54
CA GLU A 795 -30.35 11.75 16.43
C GLU A 795 -30.64 13.02 15.62
N SER A 796 -31.60 13.83 16.05
CA SER A 796 -31.85 15.16 15.50
C SER A 796 -31.98 16.20 16.62
N SER A 797 -31.13 17.22 16.60
CA SER A 797 -31.23 18.41 17.46
C SER A 797 -32.30 19.39 16.97
N ARG A 798 -33.36 18.86 16.33
CA ARG A 798 -34.52 19.60 15.78
C ARG A 798 -34.24 20.36 14.47
N GLY A 799 -33.31 19.86 13.66
CA GLY A 799 -33.19 20.22 12.24
C GLY A 799 -34.40 19.74 11.42
N LEU A 800 -34.62 20.31 10.22
CA LEU A 800 -35.77 19.99 9.38
C LEU A 800 -35.57 18.66 8.64
N ILE A 801 -36.40 17.66 8.95
CA ILE A 801 -36.43 16.37 8.26
C ILE A 801 -37.76 16.28 7.50
N SER A 802 -37.72 16.47 6.17
CA SER A 802 -38.95 16.58 5.38
C SER A 802 -39.00 15.80 4.08
N ASN A 803 -40.19 15.34 3.71
CA ASN A 803 -40.43 14.65 2.43
C ASN A 803 -39.55 13.41 2.24
N ASN A 804 -39.35 12.61 3.29
CA ASN A 804 -38.49 11.43 3.24
C ASN A 804 -39.29 10.13 3.40
N TYR A 805 -38.72 9.00 2.99
CA TYR A 805 -39.23 7.70 3.43
C TYR A 805 -38.12 6.72 3.79
N SER A 806 -38.39 5.84 4.76
CA SER A 806 -37.47 4.79 5.18
C SER A 806 -38.09 3.41 5.00
N ARG A 807 -37.27 2.42 4.64
CA ARG A 807 -37.60 1.01 4.41
C ARG A 807 -36.50 0.13 5.02
N GLY A 808 -36.74 -1.18 5.07
CA GLY A 808 -35.85 -2.16 5.67
C GLY A 808 -36.27 -2.53 7.10
N SER A 809 -35.31 -2.76 8.00
CA SER A 809 -35.60 -3.24 9.35
C SER A 809 -34.65 -2.66 10.39
N ILE A 810 -35.12 -2.55 11.63
CA ILE A 810 -34.33 -2.06 12.76
C ILE A 810 -34.22 -3.14 13.83
N THR A 811 -33.01 -3.36 14.34
CA THR A 811 -32.73 -4.22 15.50
C THR A 811 -31.97 -3.43 16.55
N ALA A 812 -32.59 -3.21 17.70
CA ALA A 812 -31.93 -2.62 18.87
C ALA A 812 -31.53 -3.74 19.85
N THR A 813 -30.30 -3.73 20.35
CA THR A 813 -29.72 -4.87 21.08
C THR A 813 -29.56 -4.63 22.58
N GLU A 814 -29.52 -3.38 23.02
CA GLU A 814 -29.30 -3.03 24.43
C GLU A 814 -29.94 -1.67 24.73
N ALA A 815 -30.63 -1.52 25.85
CA ALA A 815 -31.13 -0.20 26.26
C ALA A 815 -29.99 0.73 26.71
N ASP A 816 -30.18 2.04 26.57
CA ASP A 816 -29.29 3.03 27.16
C ASP A 816 -29.12 2.82 28.67
N ARG A 817 -27.87 2.85 29.13
CA ARG A 817 -27.51 2.52 30.51
C ARG A 817 -28.12 3.49 31.52
N TRP A 818 -28.36 4.74 31.13
CA TRP A 818 -28.82 5.80 32.04
C TRP A 818 -30.33 5.96 32.04
N SER A 819 -30.94 6.02 30.86
CA SER A 819 -32.39 6.19 30.70
C SER A 819 -33.17 4.86 30.70
N GLY A 820 -32.52 3.75 30.32
CA GLY A 820 -33.20 2.48 30.06
C GLY A 820 -34.02 2.49 28.78
N ASN A 821 -33.85 3.49 27.91
CA ASN A 821 -34.58 3.65 26.66
C ASN A 821 -33.85 3.00 25.47
N TYR A 822 -34.60 2.66 24.42
CA TYR A 822 -34.04 2.18 23.15
C TYR A 822 -34.02 3.22 22.03
N ASN A 823 -34.69 4.38 22.20
CA ASN A 823 -34.78 5.48 21.24
C ASN A 823 -34.84 5.03 19.77
N VAL A 824 -35.89 4.28 19.41
CA VAL A 824 -36.07 3.74 18.04
C VAL A 824 -37.28 4.34 17.36
N GLY A 825 -37.06 4.94 16.18
CA GLY A 825 -38.12 5.43 15.32
C GLY A 825 -37.90 5.12 13.85
N GLY A 826 -38.97 4.96 13.08
CA GLY A 826 -38.87 4.74 11.64
C GLY A 826 -38.32 5.94 10.88
N ILE A 827 -38.40 7.16 11.41
CA ILE A 827 -37.81 8.36 10.81
C ILE A 827 -36.67 8.90 11.68
N ILE A 828 -36.94 9.20 12.96
CA ILE A 828 -35.96 9.75 13.91
C ILE A 828 -35.82 8.83 15.12
N GLY A 829 -34.60 8.47 15.51
CA GLY A 829 -34.36 7.71 16.75
C GLY A 829 -34.58 8.56 18.00
N ASP A 830 -33.80 9.63 18.15
CA ASP A 830 -33.92 10.63 19.22
C ASP A 830 -34.13 12.04 18.64
N LEU A 831 -35.26 12.66 18.95
CA LEU A 831 -35.55 14.05 18.65
C LEU A 831 -35.34 14.89 19.90
N GLY A 832 -34.37 15.80 19.83
CA GLY A 832 -33.99 16.67 20.94
C GLY A 832 -35.19 17.32 21.64
N THR A 833 -35.23 17.16 22.96
CA THR A 833 -36.33 17.60 23.82
C THR A 833 -36.51 19.12 23.78
N ASP A 834 -37.70 19.60 23.42
CA ASP A 834 -38.02 21.03 23.43
C ASP A 834 -38.85 21.46 24.65
N TRP A 835 -38.17 21.93 25.69
CA TRP A 835 -38.80 22.46 26.89
C TRP A 835 -39.47 23.83 26.70
N SER A 836 -39.21 24.53 25.59
CA SER A 836 -39.76 25.86 25.32
C SER A 836 -41.21 25.83 24.82
N GLY A 837 -41.65 24.69 24.27
CA GLY A 837 -42.96 24.56 23.65
C GLY A 837 -43.05 25.24 22.28
N SER A 838 -41.95 25.26 21.52
CA SER A 838 -41.92 25.76 20.15
C SER A 838 -42.86 24.94 19.27
N THR A 839 -43.59 25.63 18.39
CA THR A 839 -44.49 25.02 17.41
C THR A 839 -43.85 24.92 16.02
N THR A 840 -42.54 25.19 15.93
CA THR A 840 -41.79 24.99 14.68
C THR A 840 -41.85 23.52 14.30
N ILE A 841 -42.30 23.28 13.07
CA ILE A 841 -42.32 21.93 12.49
C ILE A 841 -40.90 21.53 12.11
N VAL A 842 -40.46 20.39 12.62
CA VAL A 842 -39.09 19.86 12.47
C VAL A 842 -39.07 18.50 11.79
N ALA A 843 -40.20 17.78 11.78
CA ALA A 843 -40.37 16.61 10.92
C ALA A 843 -41.72 16.64 10.21
N THR A 844 -41.70 16.65 8.87
CA THR A 844 -42.94 16.70 8.07
C THR A 844 -42.91 15.96 6.75
N GLY A 845 -44.06 15.40 6.36
CA GLY A 845 -44.17 14.73 5.05
C GLY A 845 -43.32 13.47 4.97
N ASN A 846 -43.08 12.79 6.09
CA ASN A 846 -42.26 11.59 6.11
C ASN A 846 -43.11 10.31 6.15
N LEU A 847 -42.59 9.22 5.59
CA LEU A 847 -43.19 7.89 5.63
C LEU A 847 -42.23 6.86 6.26
N ALA A 848 -42.60 6.34 7.43
CA ALA A 848 -41.96 5.17 8.02
C ALA A 848 -42.53 3.90 7.38
N ALA A 849 -41.82 3.36 6.39
CA ALA A 849 -42.16 2.12 5.69
C ALA A 849 -41.21 0.95 6.05
N ILE A 850 -40.63 0.99 7.24
CA ILE A 850 -39.84 -0.12 7.78
C ILE A 850 -40.72 -1.31 8.13
N GLU A 851 -40.22 -2.52 7.91
CA GLU A 851 -40.97 -3.77 8.10
C GLU A 851 -41.16 -4.08 9.59
N SER A 852 -40.08 -3.95 10.36
CA SER A 852 -40.11 -4.29 11.78
C SER A 852 -39.03 -3.57 12.59
N VAL A 853 -39.37 -3.30 13.86
CA VAL A 853 -38.44 -3.01 14.94
C VAL A 853 -38.34 -4.24 15.85
N THR A 854 -37.13 -4.76 16.03
CA THR A 854 -36.83 -5.91 16.88
C THR A 854 -36.04 -5.48 18.12
N LEU A 855 -36.44 -5.97 19.29
CA LEU A 855 -35.80 -5.72 20.59
C LEU A 855 -35.37 -7.04 21.24
N PRO A 856 -34.53 -7.03 22.30
CA PRO A 856 -34.19 -8.23 23.05
C PRO A 856 -35.43 -8.88 23.67
N GLU A 857 -35.35 -10.20 23.90
CA GLU A 857 -36.46 -10.95 24.49
C GLU A 857 -36.85 -10.37 25.86
N ASN A 858 -38.15 -10.13 26.07
CA ASN A 858 -38.72 -9.52 27.28
C ASN A 858 -38.32 -8.04 27.53
N ALA A 859 -37.72 -7.35 26.56
CA ALA A 859 -37.47 -5.92 26.68
C ALA A 859 -38.77 -5.10 26.71
N GLU A 860 -38.82 -4.09 27.59
CA GLU A 860 -39.84 -3.04 27.53
C GLU A 860 -39.51 -2.07 26.39
N ALA A 861 -40.46 -1.80 25.52
CA ALA A 861 -40.31 -0.92 24.36
C ALA A 861 -40.37 0.58 24.78
N LYS A 862 -39.40 1.01 25.60
CA LYS A 862 -39.31 2.40 26.07
C LYS A 862 -38.67 3.31 25.01
N ALA A 863 -39.35 4.42 24.69
CA ALA A 863 -39.00 5.32 23.60
C ALA A 863 -38.83 4.58 22.26
N VAL A 864 -39.83 3.75 21.93
CA VAL A 864 -39.90 3.00 20.68
C VAL A 864 -41.25 3.28 20.03
N HIS A 865 -41.23 4.02 18.93
CA HIS A 865 -42.43 4.45 18.20
C HIS A 865 -42.23 4.29 16.70
N ARG A 866 -43.31 4.43 15.93
CA ARG A 866 -43.22 4.24 14.47
C ARG A 866 -42.50 5.37 13.74
N VAL A 867 -42.64 6.63 14.15
CA VAL A 867 -42.01 7.78 13.48
C VAL A 867 -40.83 8.33 14.27
N VAL A 868 -41.01 8.67 15.54
CA VAL A 868 -39.98 9.29 16.40
C VAL A 868 -39.79 8.49 17.68
N GLY A 869 -38.61 7.90 17.90
CA GLY A 869 -38.36 7.02 19.04
C GLY A 869 -38.42 7.72 20.39
N ARG A 870 -37.58 8.74 20.61
CA ARG A 870 -37.60 9.58 21.81
C ARG A 870 -37.92 11.03 21.47
N SER A 871 -38.77 11.66 22.28
CA SER A 871 -39.06 13.10 22.23
C SER A 871 -39.44 13.63 23.62
N ILE A 872 -39.96 14.86 23.70
CA ILE A 872 -40.54 15.37 24.95
C ILE A 872 -41.72 14.54 25.49
N ALA A 873 -42.35 13.73 24.63
CA ALA A 873 -43.41 12.80 25.03
C ALA A 873 -42.91 11.65 25.93
N ASP A 874 -41.61 11.36 25.88
CA ASP A 874 -40.95 10.23 26.55
C ASP A 874 -40.19 10.63 27.82
N GLU A 875 -40.22 11.91 28.18
CA GLU A 875 -39.56 12.41 29.40
C GLU A 875 -40.25 11.88 30.66
N GLU A 876 -39.46 11.72 31.74
CA GLU A 876 -40.00 11.36 33.05
C GLU A 876 -40.63 12.58 33.74
N TRP A 877 -41.87 12.42 34.20
CA TRP A 877 -42.65 13.47 34.86
C TRP A 877 -42.80 13.17 36.35
N MET A 878 -42.74 14.21 37.19
CA MET A 878 -42.98 14.03 38.63
C MET A 878 -44.44 13.68 38.91
N GLU A 879 -44.69 13.03 40.06
CA GLU A 879 -46.04 12.69 40.49
C GLU A 879 -46.94 13.94 40.56
N GLY A 880 -47.94 14.02 39.68
CA GLY A 880 -48.88 15.15 39.56
C GLY A 880 -48.58 16.14 38.44
N GLU A 881 -47.51 15.94 37.66
CA GLU A 881 -47.25 16.70 36.43
C GLU A 881 -47.97 16.05 35.23
N GLU A 882 -48.50 16.87 34.33
CA GLU A 882 -49.10 16.42 33.07
C GLU A 882 -48.00 16.21 32.03
N PRO A 883 -47.89 15.01 31.43
CA PRO A 883 -46.94 14.75 30.36
C PRO A 883 -47.15 15.69 29.19
N ARG A 884 -46.06 16.27 28.66
CA ARG A 884 -46.12 17.10 27.45
C ARG A 884 -46.16 16.21 26.21
N THR A 885 -46.72 16.76 25.13
CA THR A 885 -46.74 16.12 23.82
C THR A 885 -45.77 16.83 22.89
N GLU A 886 -45.22 16.09 21.93
CA GLU A 886 -44.40 16.67 20.88
C GLU A 886 -45.31 17.42 19.87
N VAL A 887 -44.97 18.67 19.56
CA VAL A 887 -45.79 19.58 18.73
C VAL A 887 -45.09 20.02 17.44
N GLY A 888 -43.84 19.60 17.23
CA GLY A 888 -43.05 19.87 16.03
C GLY A 888 -43.22 18.86 14.89
N LEU A 889 -44.25 18.02 14.93
CA LEU A 889 -44.52 16.98 13.92
C LEU A 889 -45.76 17.31 13.09
N ALA A 890 -45.69 17.12 11.78
CA ALA A 890 -46.84 17.29 10.89
C ALA A 890 -46.80 16.30 9.71
N ASN A 891 -47.95 15.81 9.24
CA ASN A 891 -48.03 14.99 8.02
C ASN A 891 -47.05 13.79 7.98
N ASN A 892 -46.79 13.14 9.12
CA ASN A 892 -45.96 11.93 9.16
C ASN A 892 -46.85 10.68 9.18
N TYR A 893 -46.44 9.67 8.41
CA TYR A 893 -47.20 8.44 8.22
C TYR A 893 -46.34 7.21 8.48
N ALA A 894 -46.97 6.11 8.83
CA ALA A 894 -46.35 4.80 8.94
C ALA A 894 -47.19 3.75 8.19
N VAL A 895 -46.53 2.79 7.55
CA VAL A 895 -47.25 1.67 6.92
C VAL A 895 -47.97 0.86 7.98
N ALA A 896 -49.24 0.54 7.73
CA ALA A 896 -50.11 -0.11 8.72
C ALA A 896 -49.60 -1.50 9.15
N GLU A 897 -48.81 -2.15 8.30
CA GLU A 897 -48.22 -3.46 8.51
C GLU A 897 -46.93 -3.43 9.35
N MET A 898 -46.38 -2.25 9.67
CA MET A 898 -45.17 -2.11 10.48
C MET A 898 -45.35 -2.73 11.86
N THR A 899 -44.37 -3.53 12.28
CA THR A 899 -44.39 -4.20 13.59
C THR A 899 -43.33 -3.67 14.54
N ILE A 900 -43.67 -3.57 15.82
CA ILE A 900 -42.74 -3.31 16.93
C ILE A 900 -42.77 -4.54 17.82
N ASN A 901 -41.63 -5.25 17.90
CA ASN A 901 -41.48 -6.51 18.62
C ASN A 901 -42.58 -7.54 18.30
N GLY A 902 -42.92 -7.65 17.00
CA GLY A 902 -43.97 -8.56 16.48
C GLY A 902 -45.41 -8.11 16.68
N ALA A 903 -45.66 -6.93 17.27
CA ALA A 903 -46.98 -6.35 17.43
C ALA A 903 -47.20 -5.17 16.48
N THR A 904 -48.39 -5.05 15.88
CA THR A 904 -48.77 -3.89 15.07
C THR A 904 -49.23 -2.74 15.98
N THR A 905 -48.69 -1.54 15.73
CA THR A 905 -49.16 -0.27 16.35
C THR A 905 -49.98 0.51 15.33
N THR A 906 -51.05 1.18 15.75
CA THR A 906 -51.95 1.96 14.87
C THR A 906 -52.18 3.35 15.41
N SER A 907 -52.27 4.35 14.53
CA SER A 907 -52.65 5.72 14.87
C SER A 907 -53.25 6.41 13.64
N GLN A 908 -54.19 7.31 13.86
CA GLN A 908 -54.82 8.10 12.80
C GLN A 908 -54.34 9.55 12.79
N ASP A 909 -53.39 9.88 13.67
CA ASP A 909 -52.91 11.24 13.88
C ASP A 909 -51.49 11.43 13.34
N ALA A 910 -51.40 12.17 12.24
CA ALA A 910 -50.16 12.46 11.52
C ALA A 910 -49.24 13.47 12.24
N THR A 911 -49.64 13.99 13.40
CA THR A 911 -48.84 14.93 14.22
C THR A 911 -48.24 14.29 15.47
N THR A 912 -48.28 12.95 15.59
CA THR A 912 -47.77 12.23 16.76
C THR A 912 -46.48 11.48 16.46
N VAL A 913 -45.78 11.02 17.50
CA VAL A 913 -44.60 10.14 17.40
C VAL A 913 -44.90 8.81 16.70
N GLU A 914 -46.18 8.44 16.57
CA GLU A 914 -46.63 7.25 15.85
C GLU A 914 -47.00 7.52 14.39
N GLY A 915 -47.27 8.77 14.00
CA GLY A 915 -47.81 9.10 12.68
C GLY A 915 -49.19 8.50 12.38
N ALA A 916 -49.76 8.83 11.22
CA ALA A 916 -51.01 8.25 10.74
C ALA A 916 -50.78 6.98 9.90
N ASP A 917 -51.70 6.03 9.99
CA ASP A 917 -51.65 4.78 9.22
C ASP A 917 -51.87 5.04 7.73
N VAL A 918 -51.09 4.36 6.89
CA VAL A 918 -51.36 4.19 5.46
C VAL A 918 -51.23 2.71 5.09
N ALA A 919 -52.21 2.14 4.40
CA ALA A 919 -52.11 0.77 3.92
C ALA A 919 -51.16 0.70 2.72
N GLY A 920 -50.41 -0.40 2.57
CA GLY A 920 -49.51 -0.54 1.42
C GLY A 920 -50.18 -0.37 0.06
N ALA A 921 -51.47 -0.72 -0.06
CA ALA A 921 -52.25 -0.54 -1.29
C ALA A 921 -52.66 0.91 -1.59
N ASP A 922 -52.58 1.81 -0.60
CA ASP A 922 -52.93 3.23 -0.73
C ASP A 922 -51.70 4.12 -1.03
N LEU A 923 -50.49 3.54 -1.03
CA LEU A 923 -49.26 4.20 -1.46
C LEU A 923 -49.32 4.40 -2.98
N SER A 924 -49.60 5.64 -3.38
CA SER A 924 -49.81 6.07 -4.76
C SER A 924 -49.21 7.45 -4.99
N ASP A 925 -48.96 7.84 -6.24
CA ASP A 925 -48.44 9.18 -6.57
C ASP A 925 -49.26 10.31 -5.94
N ASP A 926 -50.60 10.17 -5.89
CA ASP A 926 -51.51 11.12 -5.23
C ASP A 926 -51.29 11.22 -3.71
N PHE A 927 -50.91 10.11 -3.06
CA PHE A 927 -50.54 10.10 -1.65
C PHE A 927 -49.20 10.81 -1.42
N PHE A 928 -48.17 10.45 -2.18
CA PHE A 928 -46.83 11.06 -2.04
C PHE A 928 -46.88 12.57 -2.32
N THR A 929 -47.55 12.99 -3.39
CA THR A 929 -47.68 14.40 -3.74
C THR A 929 -48.64 15.14 -2.80
N GLY A 930 -49.83 14.59 -2.54
CA GLY A 930 -50.89 15.29 -1.82
C GLY A 930 -50.80 15.24 -0.29
N LYS A 931 -50.16 14.22 0.29
CA LYS A 931 -50.00 14.06 1.75
C LYS A 931 -48.59 14.33 2.21
N LEU A 932 -47.59 13.85 1.47
CA LEU A 932 -46.19 13.96 1.86
C LEU A 932 -45.45 15.12 1.20
N GLY A 933 -46.05 15.77 0.19
CA GLY A 933 -45.45 16.96 -0.46
C GLY A 933 -44.32 16.64 -1.43
N PHE A 934 -44.24 15.40 -1.93
CA PHE A 934 -43.22 15.00 -2.90
C PHE A 934 -43.47 15.70 -4.24
N ALA A 935 -42.41 16.25 -4.83
CA ALA A 935 -42.45 16.88 -6.15
C ALA A 935 -41.82 15.97 -7.19
N TYR A 936 -42.57 15.66 -8.26
CA TYR A 936 -42.16 14.72 -9.30
C TYR A 936 -41.60 15.46 -10.52
N GLY A 937 -40.44 15.03 -11.02
CA GLY A 937 -39.73 15.72 -12.09
C GLY A 937 -38.37 15.09 -12.40
N THR A 938 -37.43 15.93 -12.81
CA THR A 938 -36.06 15.53 -13.22
C THR A 938 -35.00 16.50 -12.71
N THR A 939 -35.25 17.20 -11.60
CA THR A 939 -34.33 18.17 -10.99
C THR A 939 -34.19 17.90 -9.50
N ALA A 940 -33.24 18.57 -8.81
CA ALA A 940 -33.09 18.42 -7.36
C ALA A 940 -34.33 18.91 -6.57
N GLU A 941 -35.06 19.88 -7.11
CA GLU A 941 -36.27 20.45 -6.52
C GLU A 941 -37.51 19.59 -6.76
N GLU A 942 -37.54 18.88 -7.88
CA GLU A 942 -38.60 17.93 -8.25
C GLU A 942 -37.97 16.54 -8.48
N PRO A 943 -37.40 15.91 -7.43
CA PRO A 943 -36.50 14.80 -7.64
C PRO A 943 -37.20 13.46 -7.81
N TRP A 944 -38.49 13.37 -7.50
CA TRP A 944 -39.20 12.10 -7.47
C TRP A 944 -39.70 11.67 -8.86
N LYS A 945 -39.77 10.36 -9.08
CA LYS A 945 -40.25 9.71 -10.29
C LYS A 945 -41.13 8.52 -9.91
N ALA A 946 -42.24 8.38 -10.63
CA ALA A 946 -43.15 7.25 -10.49
C ALA A 946 -42.48 5.94 -10.93
N THR A 947 -42.81 4.84 -10.26
CA THR A 947 -42.36 3.49 -10.60
C THR A 947 -43.56 2.59 -10.87
N GLU A 948 -43.32 1.36 -11.33
CA GLU A 948 -44.36 0.31 -11.35
C GLU A 948 -44.62 -0.29 -9.96
N THR A 949 -43.80 0.06 -8.96
CA THR A 949 -43.97 -0.37 -7.56
C THR A 949 -44.72 0.70 -6.75
N ALA A 950 -45.04 0.39 -5.49
CA ALA A 950 -45.78 1.30 -4.61
C ALA A 950 -44.96 2.51 -4.12
N PHE A 951 -43.64 2.56 -4.38
CA PHE A 951 -42.74 3.60 -3.87
C PHE A 951 -42.09 4.37 -5.03
N PRO A 952 -42.09 5.72 -5.00
CA PRO A 952 -41.33 6.50 -5.96
C PRO A 952 -39.84 6.37 -5.71
N ILE A 953 -39.04 6.64 -6.74
CA ILE A 953 -37.58 6.72 -6.65
C ILE A 953 -37.13 8.11 -7.09
N LEU A 954 -35.88 8.45 -6.87
CA LEU A 954 -35.27 9.66 -7.41
C LEU A 954 -35.06 9.51 -8.93
N PHE A 955 -35.12 10.61 -9.68
CA PHE A 955 -35.14 10.58 -11.14
C PHE A 955 -33.91 9.96 -11.78
N PHE A 956 -32.77 10.00 -11.08
CA PHE A 956 -31.50 9.40 -11.49
C PHE A 956 -31.33 7.94 -11.02
N GLU A 957 -32.27 7.41 -10.23
CA GLU A 957 -32.25 6.01 -9.82
C GLU A 957 -32.84 5.08 -10.90
N ASN A 958 -32.43 3.81 -10.87
CA ASN A 958 -32.71 2.78 -11.89
C ASN A 958 -32.10 3.04 -13.28
N VAL A 959 -30.97 3.73 -13.34
CA VAL A 959 -30.08 3.77 -14.50
C VAL A 959 -28.87 2.89 -14.18
N ALA A 960 -28.55 1.93 -15.05
CA ALA A 960 -27.34 1.14 -14.88
C ALA A 960 -26.10 2.04 -15.04
N THR A 961 -25.14 1.90 -14.12
CA THR A 961 -23.89 2.67 -14.14
C THR A 961 -22.73 1.86 -14.70
N ASP A 962 -22.77 0.54 -14.57
CA ASP A 962 -21.81 -0.37 -15.19
C ASP A 962 -22.46 -1.73 -15.51
N ILE A 963 -21.86 -2.49 -16.41
CA ILE A 963 -22.18 -3.90 -16.66
C ILE A 963 -20.90 -4.68 -16.96
N THR A 964 -20.67 -5.77 -16.23
CA THR A 964 -19.55 -6.68 -16.43
C THR A 964 -20.02 -8.08 -16.82
N LEU A 965 -19.14 -8.88 -17.42
CA LEU A 965 -19.34 -10.32 -17.63
C LEU A 965 -18.24 -11.09 -16.91
N ASP A 966 -18.60 -12.21 -16.28
CA ASP A 966 -17.67 -13.13 -15.59
C ASP A 966 -16.61 -13.74 -16.53
N LYS A 967 -16.83 -13.68 -17.85
CA LYS A 967 -15.92 -14.18 -18.88
C LYS A 967 -15.88 -13.23 -20.07
N THR A 968 -14.67 -12.88 -20.52
CA THR A 968 -14.45 -12.14 -21.77
C THR A 968 -14.16 -13.05 -22.96
N THR A 969 -13.80 -14.31 -22.72
CA THR A 969 -13.64 -15.35 -23.76
C THR A 969 -14.10 -16.72 -23.25
N ALA A 970 -14.51 -17.61 -24.16
CA ALA A 970 -14.74 -19.02 -23.84
C ALA A 970 -14.49 -19.93 -25.05
N GLU A 971 -13.87 -21.08 -24.82
CA GLU A 971 -13.76 -22.15 -25.81
C GLU A 971 -14.83 -23.21 -25.58
N MET A 972 -15.51 -23.65 -26.65
CA MET A 972 -16.59 -24.61 -26.58
C MET A 972 -16.46 -25.64 -27.71
N VAL A 973 -17.11 -26.80 -27.55
CA VAL A 973 -17.35 -27.72 -28.67
C VAL A 973 -18.84 -27.83 -28.99
N ALA A 974 -19.20 -28.36 -30.17
CA ALA A 974 -20.60 -28.51 -30.55
C ALA A 974 -21.40 -29.28 -29.46
N ASP A 975 -22.60 -28.78 -29.16
CA ASP A 975 -23.49 -29.21 -28.08
C ASP A 975 -23.07 -28.85 -26.64
N ASP A 976 -21.92 -28.20 -26.43
CA ASP A 976 -21.57 -27.66 -25.11
C ASP A 976 -22.50 -26.53 -24.70
N GLU A 977 -22.64 -26.36 -23.38
CA GLU A 977 -23.27 -25.21 -22.76
C GLU A 977 -22.32 -24.52 -21.80
N ILE A 978 -22.38 -23.20 -21.76
CA ILE A 978 -21.71 -22.37 -20.75
C ILE A 978 -22.70 -21.35 -20.19
N SER A 979 -22.54 -21.03 -18.91
CA SER A 979 -23.23 -19.89 -18.30
C SER A 979 -22.34 -18.66 -18.35
N LEU A 980 -22.91 -17.54 -18.77
CA LEU A 980 -22.33 -16.21 -18.66
C LEU A 980 -23.16 -15.41 -17.66
N THR A 981 -22.51 -14.84 -16.66
CA THR A 981 -23.15 -14.01 -15.64
C THR A 981 -22.83 -12.56 -15.94
N ALA A 982 -23.85 -11.79 -16.30
CA ALA A 982 -23.76 -10.34 -16.34
C ALA A 982 -24.07 -9.78 -14.95
N THR A 983 -23.21 -8.90 -14.45
CA THR A 983 -23.44 -8.15 -13.22
C THR A 983 -23.66 -6.69 -13.59
N VAL A 984 -24.76 -6.10 -13.14
CA VAL A 984 -25.16 -4.71 -13.42
C VAL A 984 -24.98 -3.87 -12.17
N GLU A 985 -24.27 -2.75 -12.26
CA GLU A 985 -24.20 -1.79 -11.18
C GLU A 985 -25.27 -0.69 -11.33
N GLY A 986 -25.73 -0.14 -10.20
CA GLY A 986 -26.69 0.96 -10.19
C GLY A 986 -28.15 0.61 -10.53
N SER A 987 -28.43 -0.60 -11.06
CA SER A 987 -29.80 -1.03 -11.40
C SER A 987 -30.01 -2.55 -11.26
N SER A 988 -31.26 -2.98 -11.44
CA SER A 988 -31.63 -4.39 -11.54
C SER A 988 -31.19 -4.96 -12.89
N ALA A 989 -30.67 -6.19 -12.87
CA ALA A 989 -30.28 -6.91 -14.07
C ALA A 989 -31.46 -7.51 -14.86
N GLU A 990 -32.71 -7.32 -14.40
CA GLU A 990 -33.92 -7.77 -15.12
C GLU A 990 -34.08 -7.15 -16.51
N ARG A 991 -33.42 -5.99 -16.76
CA ARG A 991 -33.43 -5.30 -18.05
C ARG A 991 -32.22 -5.63 -18.92
N VAL A 992 -31.35 -6.54 -18.48
CA VAL A 992 -30.19 -6.97 -19.28
C VAL A 992 -30.66 -7.79 -20.46
N GLU A 993 -30.26 -7.33 -21.64
CA GLU A 993 -30.49 -8.05 -22.88
C GLU A 993 -29.20 -8.76 -23.31
N PHE A 994 -29.27 -10.06 -23.55
CA PHE A 994 -28.19 -10.82 -24.18
C PHE A 994 -28.42 -10.96 -25.68
N THR A 995 -27.38 -10.74 -26.48
CA THR A 995 -27.40 -10.94 -27.93
C THR A 995 -26.19 -11.76 -28.38
N SER A 996 -26.30 -12.46 -29.51
CA SER A 996 -25.19 -13.21 -30.14
C SER A 996 -24.95 -12.67 -31.53
N SER A 997 -23.69 -12.34 -31.86
CA SER A 997 -23.30 -11.88 -33.19
C SER A 997 -23.42 -12.99 -34.25
N ASN A 998 -23.41 -14.26 -33.84
CA ASN A 998 -23.61 -15.42 -34.70
C ASN A 998 -24.37 -16.55 -33.98
N PRO A 999 -25.72 -16.51 -33.95
CA PRO A 999 -26.54 -17.52 -33.29
C PRO A 999 -26.41 -18.93 -33.88
N ALA A 1000 -25.84 -19.08 -35.09
CA ALA A 1000 -25.56 -20.37 -35.69
C ALA A 1000 -24.32 -21.06 -35.10
N VAL A 1001 -23.46 -20.30 -34.41
CA VAL A 1001 -22.28 -20.81 -33.68
C VAL A 1001 -22.57 -20.87 -32.18
N ALA A 1002 -23.06 -19.78 -31.59
CA ALA A 1002 -23.40 -19.72 -30.16
C ALA A 1002 -24.80 -19.13 -29.96
N GLN A 1003 -25.73 -19.95 -29.48
CA GLN A 1003 -27.12 -19.59 -29.27
C GLN A 1003 -27.39 -19.31 -27.79
N ILE A 1004 -28.07 -18.20 -27.48
CA ILE A 1004 -28.60 -17.94 -26.14
C ILE A 1004 -29.84 -18.82 -25.95
N VAL A 1005 -29.79 -19.71 -24.96
CA VAL A 1005 -30.84 -20.69 -24.66
C VAL A 1005 -31.86 -20.11 -23.66
N SER A 1006 -31.36 -19.48 -22.61
CA SER A 1006 -32.16 -18.88 -21.54
C SER A 1006 -31.40 -17.75 -20.88
N VAL A 1007 -32.14 -16.81 -20.29
CA VAL A 1007 -31.62 -15.75 -19.42
C VAL A 1007 -32.47 -15.74 -18.16
N GLU A 1008 -31.83 -15.82 -17.00
CA GLU A 1008 -32.49 -15.68 -15.70
C GLU A 1008 -31.83 -14.53 -14.94
N ALA A 1009 -32.63 -13.53 -14.55
CA ALA A 1009 -32.16 -12.38 -13.78
C ALA A 1009 -32.62 -12.47 -12.31
N LYS A 1010 -31.73 -12.10 -11.40
CA LYS A 1010 -32.02 -11.97 -9.96
C LYS A 1010 -31.15 -10.87 -9.36
N GLY A 1011 -31.79 -9.85 -8.82
CA GLY A 1011 -31.09 -8.70 -8.24
C GLY A 1011 -30.24 -7.99 -9.29
N ASN A 1012 -28.95 -7.82 -9.02
CA ASN A 1012 -27.99 -7.20 -9.91
C ASN A 1012 -27.31 -8.17 -10.88
N THR A 1013 -27.73 -9.44 -10.95
CA THR A 1013 -27.13 -10.44 -11.86
C THR A 1013 -28.12 -11.01 -12.86
N ALA A 1014 -27.69 -11.19 -14.10
CA ALA A 1014 -28.41 -11.90 -15.16
C ALA A 1014 -27.53 -13.01 -15.73
N VAL A 1015 -27.98 -14.26 -15.61
CA VAL A 1015 -27.24 -15.44 -16.07
C VAL A 1015 -27.83 -15.91 -17.40
N ALA A 1016 -27.04 -15.85 -18.46
CA ALA A 1016 -27.36 -16.40 -19.77
C ALA A 1016 -26.72 -17.78 -19.98
N VAL A 1017 -27.53 -18.77 -20.36
CA VAL A 1017 -27.01 -20.07 -20.82
C VAL A 1017 -26.79 -19.99 -22.32
N ILE A 1018 -25.56 -20.21 -22.76
CA ILE A 1018 -25.14 -20.18 -24.15
C ILE A 1018 -24.83 -21.61 -24.59
N ARG A 1019 -25.47 -22.06 -25.69
CA ARG A 1019 -25.20 -23.36 -26.30
C ARG A 1019 -24.41 -23.20 -27.59
N CYS A 1020 -23.34 -23.98 -27.71
CA CYS A 1020 -22.56 -24.08 -28.92
C CYS A 1020 -23.27 -24.97 -29.95
N MET A 1021 -23.50 -24.44 -31.15
CA MET A 1021 -24.29 -25.08 -32.19
C MET A 1021 -23.43 -25.59 -33.36
N ALA A 1022 -22.29 -24.94 -33.63
CA ALA A 1022 -21.38 -25.29 -34.71
C ALA A 1022 -19.98 -24.69 -34.49
N GLU A 1023 -18.98 -25.22 -35.19
CA GLU A 1023 -17.62 -24.64 -35.24
C GLU A 1023 -17.63 -23.22 -35.82
N GLY A 1024 -16.84 -22.33 -35.22
CA GLY A 1024 -16.72 -20.93 -35.62
C GLY A 1024 -16.51 -19.99 -34.44
N THR A 1025 -16.69 -18.69 -34.66
CA THR A 1025 -16.64 -17.68 -33.60
C THR A 1025 -17.96 -16.93 -33.50
N ALA A 1026 -18.33 -16.54 -32.29
CA ALA A 1026 -19.47 -15.68 -31.98
C ALA A 1026 -19.11 -14.77 -30.81
N THR A 1027 -19.71 -13.58 -30.75
CA THR A 1027 -19.59 -12.67 -29.61
C THR A 1027 -20.94 -12.62 -28.92
N ILE A 1028 -20.97 -12.94 -27.64
CA ILE A 1028 -22.14 -12.71 -26.80
C ILE A 1028 -22.00 -11.32 -26.17
N THR A 1029 -23.04 -10.51 -26.26
CA THR A 1029 -23.09 -9.15 -25.69
C THR A 1029 -24.24 -9.07 -24.70
N ALA A 1030 -23.94 -8.73 -23.45
CA ALA A 1030 -24.94 -8.31 -22.46
C ALA A 1030 -25.04 -6.78 -22.50
N SER A 1031 -26.24 -6.22 -22.54
CA SER A 1031 -26.45 -4.76 -22.63
C SER A 1031 -27.60 -4.26 -21.78
N ILE A 1032 -27.45 -3.06 -21.23
CA ILE A 1032 -28.45 -2.35 -20.43
C ILE A 1032 -28.16 -0.84 -20.46
N ASP A 1033 -29.18 0.01 -20.62
CA ASP A 1033 -29.05 1.49 -20.59
C ASP A 1033 -27.92 2.10 -21.46
N GLY A 1034 -27.57 1.44 -22.56
CA GLY A 1034 -26.49 1.87 -23.46
C GLY A 1034 -25.09 1.37 -23.08
N LEU A 1035 -24.95 0.70 -21.93
CA LEU A 1035 -23.75 -0.04 -21.51
C LEU A 1035 -23.74 -1.45 -22.11
N SER A 1036 -22.55 -2.02 -22.29
CA SER A 1036 -22.42 -3.39 -22.77
C SER A 1036 -21.12 -4.08 -22.34
N ALA A 1037 -21.22 -5.36 -21.98
CA ALA A 1037 -20.08 -6.26 -21.78
C ALA A 1037 -20.12 -7.40 -22.80
N THR A 1038 -18.95 -7.90 -23.21
CA THR A 1038 -18.88 -8.93 -24.26
C THR A 1038 -18.02 -10.13 -23.90
N CYS A 1039 -18.41 -11.31 -24.41
CA CYS A 1039 -17.67 -12.56 -24.32
C CYS A 1039 -17.46 -13.15 -25.73
N GLN A 1040 -16.21 -13.39 -26.12
CA GLN A 1040 -15.88 -14.04 -27.39
C GLN A 1040 -15.88 -15.57 -27.25
N ILE A 1041 -16.82 -16.22 -27.92
CA ILE A 1041 -16.93 -17.68 -28.01
C ILE A 1041 -16.14 -18.19 -29.20
N THR A 1042 -15.25 -19.16 -28.96
CA THR A 1042 -14.54 -19.93 -29.99
C THR A 1042 -14.98 -21.39 -29.93
N ALA A 1043 -15.81 -21.78 -30.90
CA ALA A 1043 -16.34 -23.13 -31.02
C ALA A 1043 -15.45 -23.99 -31.92
N THR A 1044 -15.02 -25.16 -31.44
CA THR A 1044 -14.20 -26.11 -32.18
C THR A 1044 -14.90 -27.48 -32.31
N SER A 1045 -14.57 -28.28 -33.32
CA SER A 1045 -15.11 -29.64 -33.45
C SER A 1045 -14.48 -30.60 -32.40
N THR A 1046 -15.28 -31.41 -31.71
CA THR A 1046 -14.78 -32.58 -30.97
C THR A 1046 -14.11 -33.58 -31.92
N GLY A 1047 -13.05 -34.24 -31.45
CA GLY A 1047 -12.06 -34.92 -32.28
C GLY A 1047 -12.53 -36.09 -33.16
N ILE A 1048 -11.66 -36.36 -34.15
CA ILE A 1048 -11.60 -37.50 -35.09
C ILE A 1048 -12.88 -37.71 -35.91
N GLU A 1049 -13.07 -36.90 -36.96
CA GLU A 1049 -13.79 -37.39 -38.14
C GLU A 1049 -13.17 -38.71 -38.60
N ASP A 1050 -14.01 -39.66 -39.03
CA ASP A 1050 -13.68 -40.99 -39.58
C ASP A 1050 -12.40 -41.02 -40.45
N VAL A 1051 -11.22 -41.04 -39.82
CA VAL A 1051 -9.96 -41.20 -40.52
C VAL A 1051 -9.82 -42.67 -40.81
N THR A 1052 -10.19 -43.07 -42.02
CA THR A 1052 -9.77 -44.36 -42.57
C THR A 1052 -8.25 -44.42 -42.43
N ALA A 1053 -7.72 -45.38 -41.68
CA ALA A 1053 -6.28 -45.49 -41.44
C ALA A 1053 -5.51 -45.65 -42.76
N THR A 1054 -5.09 -44.55 -43.37
CA THR A 1054 -4.06 -44.58 -44.40
C THR A 1054 -2.71 -44.63 -43.69
N ARG A 1055 -2.02 -45.76 -43.82
CA ARG A 1055 -0.65 -45.98 -43.33
C ARG A 1055 0.41 -45.17 -44.09
N ASP A 1056 0.10 -43.93 -44.48
CA ASP A 1056 0.90 -43.16 -45.45
C ASP A 1056 1.63 -41.95 -44.87
N THR A 1057 1.62 -41.73 -43.56
CA THR A 1057 2.57 -40.82 -42.90
C THR A 1057 3.30 -41.53 -41.77
N GLY A 1058 4.62 -41.39 -41.76
CA GLY A 1058 5.50 -41.97 -40.75
C GLY A 1058 5.33 -41.24 -39.42
N ILE A 1059 4.28 -41.56 -38.66
CA ILE A 1059 4.23 -41.19 -37.25
C ILE A 1059 5.14 -42.15 -36.50
N HIS A 1060 6.23 -41.62 -35.96
CA HIS A 1060 7.24 -42.37 -35.22
C HIS A 1060 7.19 -42.02 -33.74
N VAL A 1061 7.19 -43.04 -32.88
CA VAL A 1061 7.25 -42.86 -31.42
C VAL A 1061 8.52 -43.49 -30.89
N ALA A 1062 9.35 -42.67 -30.26
CA ALA A 1062 10.58 -43.11 -29.60
C ALA A 1062 10.90 -42.21 -28.41
N GLY A 1063 11.29 -42.80 -27.27
CA GLY A 1063 11.82 -42.05 -26.11
C GLY A 1063 10.87 -41.01 -25.51
N GLY A 1064 9.54 -41.24 -25.52
CA GLY A 1064 8.57 -40.26 -25.01
C GLY A 1064 8.25 -39.12 -25.98
N VAL A 1065 8.72 -39.20 -27.23
CA VAL A 1065 8.46 -38.21 -28.28
C VAL A 1065 7.64 -38.85 -29.39
N VAL A 1066 6.65 -38.11 -29.92
CA VAL A 1066 5.98 -38.43 -31.17
C VAL A 1066 6.46 -37.48 -32.26
N THR A 1067 6.82 -38.01 -33.43
CA THR A 1067 7.24 -37.24 -34.60
C THR A 1067 6.44 -37.65 -35.82
N ALA A 1068 6.17 -36.71 -36.72
CA ALA A 1068 5.44 -36.96 -37.95
C ALA A 1068 5.93 -36.04 -39.08
N ASP A 1069 6.53 -36.62 -40.12
CA ASP A 1069 7.09 -35.85 -41.23
C ASP A 1069 6.04 -35.00 -41.94
N ASN A 1070 6.37 -33.72 -42.17
CA ASN A 1070 5.51 -32.71 -42.80
C ASN A 1070 4.23 -32.34 -42.01
N ALA A 1071 4.10 -32.76 -40.75
CA ALA A 1071 3.02 -32.31 -39.90
C ALA A 1071 3.25 -30.86 -39.45
N VAL A 1072 2.21 -30.03 -39.55
CA VAL A 1072 2.15 -28.69 -38.97
C VAL A 1072 1.48 -28.70 -37.60
N ARG A 1073 0.86 -29.82 -37.21
CA ARG A 1073 0.25 -30.04 -35.89
C ARG A 1073 0.23 -31.52 -35.52
N ILE A 1074 0.57 -31.84 -34.28
CA ILE A 1074 0.38 -33.17 -33.68
C ILE A 1074 -0.54 -33.03 -32.46
N GLU A 1075 -1.56 -33.87 -32.38
CA GLU A 1075 -2.53 -33.91 -31.28
C GLU A 1075 -2.57 -35.31 -30.70
N VAL A 1076 -2.64 -35.44 -29.39
CA VAL A 1076 -2.65 -36.71 -28.67
C VAL A 1076 -3.92 -36.80 -27.85
N PHE A 1077 -4.64 -37.90 -28.02
CA PHE A 1077 -5.92 -38.14 -27.38
C PHE A 1077 -5.84 -39.36 -26.47
N GLY A 1078 -6.44 -39.25 -25.28
CA GLY A 1078 -6.70 -40.39 -24.42
C GLY A 1078 -7.74 -41.33 -25.06
N ILE A 1079 -7.86 -42.55 -24.53
CA ILE A 1079 -8.83 -43.54 -25.04
C ILE A 1079 -10.30 -43.12 -24.87
N ASN A 1080 -10.57 -42.15 -24.00
CA ASN A 1080 -11.87 -41.51 -23.81
C ASN A 1080 -12.15 -40.40 -24.84
N GLY A 1081 -11.25 -40.16 -25.79
CA GLY A 1081 -11.41 -39.15 -26.84
C GLY A 1081 -10.98 -37.73 -26.43
N ASN A 1082 -10.58 -37.52 -25.18
CA ASN A 1082 -10.12 -36.21 -24.72
C ASN A 1082 -8.71 -35.94 -25.26
N LYS A 1083 -8.47 -34.72 -25.75
CA LYS A 1083 -7.12 -34.27 -26.10
C LYS A 1083 -6.31 -34.11 -24.82
N VAL A 1084 -5.19 -34.83 -24.74
CA VAL A 1084 -4.29 -34.87 -23.57
C VAL A 1084 -2.95 -34.20 -23.84
N ALA A 1085 -2.60 -33.96 -25.12
CA ALA A 1085 -1.47 -33.13 -25.51
C ALA A 1085 -1.68 -32.59 -26.94
N SER A 1086 -1.03 -31.48 -27.28
CA SER A 1086 -0.89 -31.01 -28.66
C SER A 1086 0.40 -30.22 -28.84
N ALA A 1087 0.98 -30.27 -30.03
CA ALA A 1087 2.14 -29.48 -30.41
C ALA A 1087 1.97 -28.90 -31.81
N GLY A 1088 2.39 -27.64 -31.98
CA GLY A 1088 2.59 -27.04 -33.30
C GLY A 1088 3.86 -27.60 -33.95
N GLY A 1089 3.75 -28.05 -35.20
CA GLY A 1089 4.84 -28.65 -35.96
C GLY A 1089 4.88 -30.18 -35.93
N SER A 1090 6.03 -30.74 -36.33
CA SER A 1090 6.22 -32.17 -36.62
C SER A 1090 6.67 -33.01 -35.42
N ARG A 1091 6.62 -32.47 -34.21
CA ARG A 1091 7.14 -33.10 -32.98
C ARG A 1091 6.27 -32.75 -31.77
N ALA A 1092 5.90 -33.75 -30.97
CA ALA A 1092 5.18 -33.60 -29.70
C ALA A 1092 5.84 -34.42 -28.60
N GLU A 1093 6.05 -33.81 -27.43
CA GLU A 1093 6.53 -34.48 -26.22
C GLU A 1093 5.34 -35.14 -25.50
N VAL A 1094 5.45 -36.43 -25.22
CA VAL A 1094 4.41 -37.23 -24.55
C VAL A 1094 4.95 -38.02 -23.35
N GLY A 1095 6.21 -37.81 -22.98
CA GLY A 1095 6.89 -38.54 -21.90
C GLY A 1095 6.31 -38.30 -20.50
N SER A 1096 5.59 -37.19 -20.30
CA SER A 1096 4.89 -36.86 -19.05
C SER A 1096 3.50 -37.52 -18.94
N LEU A 1097 2.99 -38.11 -20.02
CA LEU A 1097 1.69 -38.79 -19.99
C LEU A 1097 1.81 -40.15 -19.27
N PRO A 1098 0.80 -40.52 -18.45
CA PRO A 1098 0.77 -41.82 -17.78
C PRO A 1098 0.94 -43.00 -18.75
N ALA A 1099 1.48 -44.12 -18.26
CA ALA A 1099 1.53 -45.35 -19.05
C ALA A 1099 0.11 -45.75 -19.50
N GLY A 1100 -0.10 -45.90 -20.81
CA GLY A 1100 -1.44 -45.92 -21.36
C GLY A 1100 -1.51 -46.02 -22.87
N VAL A 1101 -2.75 -46.12 -23.36
CA VAL A 1101 -3.06 -46.19 -24.79
C VAL A 1101 -3.57 -44.84 -25.25
N TYR A 1102 -2.90 -44.27 -26.24
CA TYR A 1102 -3.22 -42.97 -26.80
C TYR A 1102 -3.44 -43.07 -28.31
N VAL A 1103 -4.16 -42.09 -28.85
CA VAL A 1103 -4.35 -41.90 -30.27
C VAL A 1103 -3.64 -40.61 -30.66
N VAL A 1104 -2.64 -40.70 -31.52
CA VAL A 1104 -1.93 -39.53 -32.03
C VAL A 1104 -2.45 -39.21 -33.41
N VAL A 1105 -2.78 -37.94 -33.64
CA VAL A 1105 -3.23 -37.38 -34.91
C VAL A 1105 -2.20 -36.36 -35.37
N ALA A 1106 -1.56 -36.60 -36.50
CA ALA A 1106 -0.69 -35.64 -37.18
C ALA A 1106 -1.45 -35.01 -38.35
N THR A 1107 -1.40 -33.68 -38.46
CA THR A 1107 -2.05 -32.90 -39.52
C THR A 1107 -0.99 -32.20 -40.35
N ASP A 1108 -0.99 -32.40 -41.66
CA ASP A 1108 -0.07 -31.71 -42.58
C ASP A 1108 -0.57 -30.31 -42.98
N ALA A 1109 0.28 -29.55 -43.68
CA ALA A 1109 -0.05 -28.19 -44.13
C ALA A 1109 -1.25 -28.12 -45.10
N ALA A 1110 -1.65 -29.24 -45.71
CA ALA A 1110 -2.83 -29.34 -46.58
C ALA A 1110 -4.09 -29.76 -45.80
N GLY A 1111 -4.01 -29.88 -44.47
CA GLY A 1111 -5.11 -30.30 -43.60
C GLY A 1111 -5.36 -31.82 -43.60
N LYS A 1112 -4.51 -32.62 -44.25
CA LYS A 1112 -4.67 -34.07 -44.26
C LYS A 1112 -4.22 -34.63 -42.91
N ARG A 1113 -5.11 -35.40 -42.28
CA ARG A 1113 -4.89 -36.03 -40.98
C ARG A 1113 -4.42 -37.46 -41.14
N SER A 1114 -3.49 -37.86 -40.28
CA SER A 1114 -3.03 -39.23 -40.15
C SER A 1114 -3.03 -39.63 -38.69
N THR A 1115 -3.42 -40.87 -38.42
CA THR A 1115 -3.69 -41.31 -37.06
C THR A 1115 -2.94 -42.59 -36.75
N VAL A 1116 -2.30 -42.67 -35.58
CA VAL A 1116 -1.69 -43.90 -35.07
C VAL A 1116 -2.06 -44.11 -33.61
N LYS A 1117 -2.31 -45.36 -33.25
CA LYS A 1117 -2.49 -45.79 -31.86
C LYS A 1117 -1.12 -46.08 -31.26
N VAL A 1118 -0.79 -45.41 -30.17
CA VAL A 1118 0.51 -45.52 -29.51
C VAL A 1118 0.30 -46.06 -28.10
N VAL A 1119 1.25 -46.88 -27.64
CA VAL A 1119 1.26 -47.40 -26.29
C VAL A 1119 2.48 -46.81 -25.61
N LEU A 1120 2.25 -45.92 -24.64
CA LEU A 1120 3.29 -45.40 -23.76
C LEU A 1120 3.46 -46.40 -22.62
N ARG A 1121 4.69 -46.85 -22.39
CA ARG A 1121 5.03 -47.88 -21.41
C ARG A 1121 5.87 -47.31 -20.29
#